data_AF-A0A846BLV9-F1
#
_entry.id   AF-A0A846BLV9-F1
#
_cell.length_a   1.000
_cell.length_b   1.000
_cell.length_c   1.000
_cell.angle_alpha   90.00
_cell.angle_beta   90.00
_cell.angle_gamma   90.00
#
_symmetry.space_group_name_H-M   'P 1'
#
loop_
_entity.id
_entity.type
_entity.pdbx_description
1 polymer ?
#
loop_
_entity_poly.entity_id
_entity_poly.type
_entity_poly.pdbx_seq_one_letter_code
_entity_poly.pdbx_strand_id
1 'polypeptide(L)'
;MKRMWGEGEEREVWEEKFLMKMANWQNGFWKLWLATALVVSSSGNNALAQIVPDETLDNENSVVVPDAQIRGRAAELIEGGAIRNINLFHSFLEFNVNEGQRVYFANPVGIENILTRVTGSNASEILGTLGVDGAANLFLLNPNGIIFGKGAELDLRGSFVGSTADSILFGDGEEFSAREPEAAPLLKINVPIGLQYGLNHPAPVVNAASLEVEQGQGLTLTGGTVVNTDTGELIAPGGRISLAAVPRESVINLDGTGQGSSVDLPDDATQVESTATALAALLEGAGLAEAGIPTDFQVGTVAILGSVDASDSLGNGGEVTLTGNRIRLLEGVVKAGGITGGEINLTSTLLENRGEIRADGEYGGSLTINTSNLLDAGVLSATGSAGDGGRIEVEYQGTVIQTASALTSVTGSEAGGRIEFQGGRVLTTSGNLEAKGELGGEIHLFAERLQLLATEVNASGNSGGGEILVGGDYQGNTVGAENALKTFVNHATTLQADGLQDGEGGRVIVWAEQETDFYGNLTARGGELGGNGGLLEVSGKGSLVFGGLGDASAANGVAGELLLDPKNIAIAAPTDPNNTGTSIPLLDPNPAPGNRFGENTAVLTNDNIAVISPGDDLTAQDAGAVYLFDSNTGALIGSINGAKPSDFFGADFFFGSGRITALSNGNYVFGNPSADIRDLVDAGTVILADGNTGTEISRISGANEDDEFGLGEITALNNGNYVFGNPGADIGRVINAGTVILANGTTGSEINRISGTNLGDAFGGVSSGIAGDSLLFPSEITALSNGNYVFSNPSADIGGLVDAGTVILADGNTGAEISRISGTKDLDNFGSGEITALSNGNYVFGNPFADIGMIRNAGTVILADGATGTEINRISGVNENDFFGSRSIIALNNGNYVFGNPNANIGMAVNAGTVILADGTTGMEINRISGNPNDFFGEGQMTALSNGNYVFGNYLATIGGFMSAGTVILADGTTGMEINRISGANENDLFGVDNITALSNGNYVFGNSNATIGGLGDVGTVILADGTNGTEINRVSGANPEDRFGLDDITALSNGNYVFGNSLANIGGLEDVGTVILADGTTGIEINRISGTNPEERFSSLGKITALNNGNYLASSPFINKNAGRVDIGIANPNSLTYSYFPDRNITITPTTITSITNTGTAVTLQANNDITVNQAIITDNATGSGGSLSLEAGRSILLNADITTDNGNLFLLANQPLASGVIDAERDPGAAQITMAAGTSINAGFGDVTIELDT
;
A
#
# COMPACT_ATOMS: atom_id res chain seq x y z
N MET A 1 44.60 26.97 37.10
CA MET A 1 45.29 27.29 38.38
C MET A 1 45.88 25.98 38.93
N LYS A 2 47.05 26.04 39.60
CA LYS A 2 47.93 24.92 39.98
C LYS A 2 47.33 23.87 40.95
N ARG A 3 47.72 22.60 40.73
CA ARG A 3 48.07 21.47 41.66
C ARG A 3 47.61 21.56 43.13
N MET A 4 47.02 20.46 43.64
CA MET A 4 47.64 19.59 44.67
C MET A 4 46.80 18.34 44.99
N TRP A 5 47.51 17.27 45.35
CA TRP A 5 47.11 15.87 45.58
C TRP A 5 46.65 15.55 47.02
N GLY A 6 46.02 14.37 47.18
CA GLY A 6 45.96 13.55 48.41
C GLY A 6 44.63 12.77 48.52
N GLU A 7 44.48 11.62 47.84
CA GLU A 7 44.70 10.23 48.33
C GLU A 7 43.55 9.67 49.20
N GLY A 8 42.97 8.52 48.79
CA GLY A 8 42.27 7.60 49.69
C GLY A 8 41.05 6.84 49.13
N GLU A 9 41.32 5.71 48.45
CA GLU A 9 40.56 4.44 48.45
C GLU A 9 39.28 4.22 47.59
N GLU A 10 39.44 3.22 46.69
CA GLU A 10 38.48 2.22 46.19
C GLU A 10 37.32 2.62 45.25
N ARG A 11 37.60 2.72 43.94
CA ARG A 11 36.67 2.35 42.85
C ARG A 11 37.41 1.92 41.59
N GLU A 12 37.64 0.63 41.42
CA GLU A 12 37.86 -0.01 40.10
C GLU A 12 37.79 -1.54 40.22
N VAL A 13 36.58 -2.05 40.43
CA VAL A 13 36.22 -3.44 40.12
C VAL A 13 34.77 -3.35 39.72
N TRP A 14 34.42 -3.48 38.44
CA TRP A 14 33.15 -4.04 37.93
C TRP A 14 33.00 -4.03 36.39
N GLU A 15 34.05 -3.78 35.59
CA GLU A 15 33.96 -3.96 34.11
C GLU A 15 34.93 -4.97 33.46
N GLU A 16 35.88 -5.56 34.18
CA GLU A 16 36.74 -6.63 33.61
C GLU A 16 36.30 -8.07 33.93
N LYS A 17 35.16 -8.28 34.60
CA LYS A 17 34.66 -9.64 34.94
C LYS A 17 33.50 -10.15 34.08
N PHE A 18 32.98 -9.37 33.13
CA PHE A 18 31.89 -9.84 32.26
C PHE A 18 32.39 -10.42 30.93
N LEU A 19 33.57 -10.02 30.43
CA LEU A 19 34.11 -10.50 29.15
C LEU A 19 34.94 -11.80 29.25
N MET A 20 35.16 -12.35 30.44
CA MET A 20 35.97 -13.57 30.64
C MET A 20 35.14 -14.84 30.92
N LYS A 21 33.81 -14.78 30.75
CA LYS A 21 32.91 -15.95 30.88
C LYS A 21 32.26 -16.42 29.58
N MET A 22 32.32 -15.66 28.48
CA MET A 22 31.83 -16.13 27.16
C MET A 22 32.87 -16.92 26.35
N ALA A 23 34.16 -16.92 26.73
CA ALA A 23 35.21 -17.65 25.99
C ALA A 23 35.38 -19.14 26.38
N ASN A 24 34.53 -19.70 27.25
CA ASN A 24 34.67 -21.06 27.78
C ASN A 24 33.50 -22.02 27.48
N TRP A 25 32.72 -21.74 26.43
CA TRP A 25 31.73 -22.68 25.88
C TRP A 25 31.91 -22.94 24.37
N GLN A 26 33.16 -22.92 23.88
CA GLN A 26 33.50 -23.39 22.52
C GLN A 26 34.78 -24.26 22.44
N ASN A 27 35.47 -24.53 23.56
CA ASN A 27 36.74 -25.29 23.57
C ASN A 27 36.63 -26.73 24.10
N GLY A 28 35.43 -27.33 24.09
CA GLY A 28 35.17 -28.69 24.57
C GLY A 28 35.15 -29.78 23.50
N PHE A 29 34.97 -29.45 22.21
CA PHE A 29 34.78 -30.44 21.14
C PHE A 29 36.03 -30.74 20.28
N TRP A 30 37.14 -30.02 20.48
CA TRP A 30 38.31 -30.07 19.58
C TRP A 30 39.45 -31.00 20.01
N LYS A 31 39.32 -31.78 21.09
CA LYS A 31 40.45 -32.58 21.62
C LYS A 31 40.27 -34.10 21.66
N LEU A 32 39.31 -34.67 20.94
CA LEU A 32 39.15 -36.14 20.85
C LEU A 32 39.13 -36.74 19.44
N TRP A 33 39.58 -36.03 18.40
CA TRP A 33 39.68 -36.57 17.02
C TRP A 33 41.09 -36.60 16.41
N LEU A 34 42.11 -36.16 17.16
CA LEU A 34 43.50 -36.00 16.65
C LEU A 34 44.41 -37.24 16.82
N ALA A 35 43.87 -38.45 17.03
CA ALA A 35 44.68 -39.64 17.31
C ALA A 35 44.43 -40.88 16.42
N THR A 36 43.70 -40.76 15.32
CA THR A 36 43.47 -41.89 14.36
C THR A 36 43.66 -41.52 12.88
N ALA A 37 44.35 -40.42 12.57
CA ALA A 37 44.63 -39.98 11.19
C ALA A 37 46.13 -40.02 10.83
N LEU A 38 46.86 -41.04 11.28
CA LEU A 38 48.17 -41.37 10.70
C LEU A 38 48.22 -42.88 10.42
N VAL A 39 48.41 -43.24 9.15
CA VAL A 39 48.54 -44.59 8.58
C VAL A 39 47.22 -45.27 8.15
N VAL A 40 46.57 -44.75 7.10
CA VAL A 40 46.33 -45.48 5.83
C VAL A 40 46.39 -44.45 4.69
N SER A 41 47.60 -44.22 4.19
CA SER A 41 47.81 -43.72 2.83
C SER A 41 47.73 -44.90 1.87
N SER A 42 46.72 -44.93 0.99
CA SER A 42 46.77 -45.45 -0.39
C SER A 42 45.42 -46.02 -0.85
N SER A 43 44.48 -45.13 -1.16
CA SER A 43 43.57 -45.33 -2.28
C SER A 43 43.24 -43.93 -2.78
N GLY A 44 43.92 -43.51 -3.85
CA GLY A 44 43.53 -42.31 -4.56
C GLY A 44 42.10 -42.49 -5.04
N ASN A 45 41.17 -41.80 -4.39
CA ASN A 45 40.00 -41.34 -5.12
C ASN A 45 40.54 -40.22 -5.99
N ASN A 46 40.80 -40.55 -7.26
CA ASN A 46 40.91 -39.53 -8.30
C ASN A 46 39.71 -38.59 -8.11
N ALA A 47 39.96 -37.28 -8.01
CA ALA A 47 38.91 -36.31 -8.27
C ALA A 47 38.32 -36.71 -9.63
N LEU A 48 37.04 -37.09 -9.66
CA LEU A 48 36.34 -37.25 -10.92
C LEU A 48 36.43 -35.89 -11.62
N ALA A 49 36.84 -35.86 -12.88
CA ALA A 49 36.93 -34.62 -13.64
C ALA A 49 35.57 -33.90 -13.60
N GLN A 50 35.56 -32.59 -13.37
CA GLN A 50 34.34 -31.76 -13.32
C GLN A 50 33.85 -31.30 -14.71
N ILE A 51 34.66 -31.59 -15.73
CA ILE A 51 34.31 -31.53 -17.14
C ILE A 51 34.44 -32.95 -17.68
N VAL A 52 33.33 -33.57 -18.03
CA VAL A 52 33.28 -34.96 -18.46
C VAL A 52 32.66 -35.02 -19.84
N PRO A 53 33.45 -35.22 -20.92
CA PRO A 53 32.90 -35.50 -22.24
C PRO A 53 31.99 -36.72 -22.22
N ASP A 54 30.94 -36.70 -23.03
CA ASP A 54 30.13 -37.90 -23.29
C ASP A 54 30.55 -38.58 -24.61
N GLU A 55 29.88 -39.69 -24.95
CA GLU A 55 30.14 -40.46 -26.18
C GLU A 55 29.09 -40.20 -27.28
N THR A 56 28.30 -39.12 -27.17
CA THR A 56 27.15 -38.85 -28.06
C THR A 56 27.56 -38.22 -29.40
N LEU A 57 28.84 -37.87 -29.58
CA LEU A 57 29.43 -37.42 -30.84
C LEU A 57 30.18 -38.54 -31.60
N ASP A 58 29.90 -39.81 -31.27
CA ASP A 58 30.52 -40.99 -31.86
C ASP A 58 32.07 -40.97 -31.80
N ASN A 59 32.75 -40.90 -32.96
CA ASN A 59 34.22 -40.87 -33.05
C ASN A 59 34.78 -39.44 -33.02
N GLU A 60 33.92 -38.42 -32.97
CA GLU A 60 34.24 -36.99 -32.98
C GLU A 60 34.08 -36.39 -31.57
N ASN A 61 34.40 -37.17 -30.54
CA ASN A 61 34.19 -36.78 -29.13
C ASN A 61 34.95 -35.52 -28.73
N SER A 62 34.41 -34.85 -27.72
CA SER A 62 35.07 -33.72 -27.05
C SER A 62 36.23 -34.26 -26.21
N VAL A 63 37.36 -33.55 -26.21
CA VAL A 63 38.58 -33.96 -25.51
C VAL A 63 39.05 -32.84 -24.60
N VAL A 64 39.20 -33.14 -23.31
CA VAL A 64 39.78 -32.19 -22.35
C VAL A 64 41.29 -32.42 -22.26
N VAL A 65 42.06 -31.40 -22.63
CA VAL A 65 43.52 -31.36 -22.56
C VAL A 65 43.94 -30.54 -21.34
N PRO A 66 44.39 -31.19 -20.24
CA PRO A 66 44.79 -30.47 -19.03
C PRO A 66 46.12 -29.74 -19.23
N ASP A 67 46.33 -28.69 -18.42
CA ASP A 67 47.58 -27.91 -18.33
C ASP A 67 48.08 -27.27 -19.65
N ALA A 68 47.19 -27.04 -20.61
CA ALA A 68 47.49 -26.32 -21.84
C ALA A 68 47.91 -24.87 -21.54
N GLN A 69 48.88 -24.35 -22.31
CA GLN A 69 49.37 -22.98 -22.12
C GLN A 69 48.56 -22.00 -22.96
N ILE A 70 47.51 -21.42 -22.37
CA ILE A 70 46.65 -20.42 -23.01
C ILE A 70 46.96 -19.05 -22.40
N ARG A 71 47.37 -18.12 -23.27
CA ARG A 71 47.76 -16.74 -22.89
C ARG A 71 48.85 -16.70 -21.79
N GLY A 72 49.78 -17.65 -21.85
CA GLY A 72 50.96 -17.71 -20.96
C GLY A 72 50.69 -18.27 -19.55
N ARG A 73 49.53 -18.87 -19.31
CA ARG A 73 49.16 -19.55 -18.06
C ARG A 73 48.51 -20.89 -18.35
N ALA A 74 48.59 -21.84 -17.41
CA ALA A 74 47.90 -23.12 -17.52
C ALA A 74 46.38 -22.93 -17.56
N ALA A 75 45.72 -23.76 -18.37
CA ALA A 75 44.28 -23.87 -18.51
C ALA A 75 43.92 -25.27 -19.00
N GLU A 76 42.66 -25.67 -18.84
CA GLU A 76 42.11 -26.83 -19.54
C GLU A 76 41.65 -26.39 -20.93
N LEU A 77 42.16 -27.05 -21.97
CA LEU A 77 41.81 -26.78 -23.37
C LEU A 77 40.89 -27.88 -23.87
N ILE A 78 39.71 -27.49 -24.35
CA ILE A 78 38.75 -28.38 -24.98
C ILE A 78 39.07 -28.44 -26.48
N GLU A 79 39.46 -29.62 -26.94
CA GLU A 79 39.73 -29.95 -28.35
C GLU A 79 38.77 -31.06 -28.83
N GLY A 80 38.97 -31.55 -30.07
CA GLY A 80 38.11 -32.56 -30.68
C GLY A 80 36.81 -31.95 -31.18
N GLY A 81 35.69 -32.67 -31.01
CA GLY A 81 34.38 -32.24 -31.46
C GLY A 81 34.10 -32.51 -32.95
N ALA A 82 32.82 -32.43 -33.31
CA ALA A 82 32.37 -32.64 -34.69
C ALA A 82 32.31 -31.30 -35.43
N ILE A 83 32.98 -31.18 -36.59
CA ILE A 83 32.96 -29.95 -37.40
C ILE A 83 31.95 -30.09 -38.54
N ARG A 84 31.02 -29.14 -38.66
CA ARG A 84 30.11 -29.00 -39.81
C ARG A 84 30.12 -27.55 -40.28
N ASN A 85 30.79 -27.30 -41.40
CA ASN A 85 30.97 -25.96 -41.98
C ASN A 85 31.61 -24.98 -40.97
N ILE A 86 30.87 -23.96 -40.54
CA ILE A 86 31.33 -22.94 -39.58
C ILE A 86 31.04 -23.32 -38.12
N ASN A 87 30.38 -24.46 -37.86
CA ASN A 87 29.97 -24.89 -36.52
C ASN A 87 30.87 -26.03 -36.01
N LEU A 88 31.30 -25.92 -34.76
CA LEU A 88 32.02 -26.96 -34.01
C LEU A 88 31.15 -27.44 -32.84
N PHE A 89 30.82 -28.72 -32.81
CA PHE A 89 29.91 -29.31 -31.82
C PHE A 89 30.70 -30.01 -30.70
N HIS A 90 30.35 -29.69 -29.46
CA HIS A 90 30.85 -30.33 -28.24
C HIS A 90 29.69 -30.87 -27.40
N SER A 91 29.95 -31.98 -26.69
CA SER A 91 28.96 -32.66 -25.85
C SER A 91 29.62 -33.22 -24.60
N PHE A 92 28.99 -32.97 -23.46
CA PHE A 92 29.49 -33.31 -22.14
C PHE A 92 28.39 -33.96 -21.30
N LEU A 93 28.77 -34.95 -20.50
CA LEU A 93 27.93 -35.43 -19.41
C LEU A 93 27.87 -34.40 -18.28
N GLU A 94 29.00 -33.78 -17.94
CA GLU A 94 29.14 -32.78 -16.88
C GLU A 94 30.01 -31.62 -17.39
N PHE A 95 29.62 -30.38 -17.09
CA PHE A 95 30.38 -29.19 -17.45
C PHE A 95 30.31 -28.13 -16.34
N ASN A 96 31.33 -28.13 -15.47
CA ASN A 96 31.49 -27.17 -14.38
C ASN A 96 32.88 -26.55 -14.41
N VAL A 97 32.99 -25.27 -14.07
CA VAL A 97 34.26 -24.52 -14.01
C VAL A 97 34.44 -24.00 -12.59
N ASN A 98 35.40 -24.55 -11.84
CA ASN A 98 35.59 -24.14 -10.44
C ASN A 98 36.19 -22.75 -10.31
N GLU A 99 36.11 -22.23 -9.09
CA GLU A 99 36.81 -21.01 -8.69
C GLU A 99 38.31 -21.10 -9.01
N GLY A 100 38.81 -20.11 -9.77
CA GLY A 100 40.20 -20.04 -10.23
C GLY A 100 40.59 -21.03 -11.35
N GLN A 101 39.70 -21.94 -11.75
CA GLN A 101 39.89 -22.78 -12.93
C GLN A 101 39.73 -21.94 -14.20
N ARG A 102 40.51 -22.29 -15.22
CA ARG A 102 40.46 -21.63 -16.54
C ARG A 102 40.22 -22.69 -17.60
N VAL A 103 39.14 -22.54 -18.36
CA VAL A 103 38.71 -23.49 -19.39
C VAL A 103 38.56 -22.74 -20.70
N TYR A 104 39.19 -23.23 -21.76
CA TYR A 104 39.11 -22.62 -23.09
C TYR A 104 38.70 -23.65 -24.13
N PHE A 105 37.81 -23.27 -25.04
CA PHE A 105 37.58 -24.03 -26.27
C PHE A 105 38.61 -23.66 -27.33
N ALA A 106 39.19 -24.66 -27.99
CA ALA A 106 40.01 -24.44 -29.17
C ALA A 106 39.15 -23.87 -30.31
N ASN A 107 39.70 -22.92 -31.07
CA ASN A 107 39.03 -22.36 -32.25
C ASN A 107 39.80 -22.68 -33.55
N PRO A 108 39.52 -23.82 -34.20
CA PRO A 108 40.11 -24.16 -35.48
C PRO A 108 39.77 -23.13 -36.58
N VAL A 109 40.64 -23.02 -37.60
CA VAL A 109 40.43 -22.09 -38.71
C VAL A 109 39.11 -22.37 -39.43
N GLY A 110 38.29 -21.34 -39.58
CA GLY A 110 37.01 -21.39 -40.30
C GLY A 110 35.79 -21.72 -39.43
N ILE A 111 35.98 -21.90 -38.12
CA ILE A 111 34.88 -22.04 -37.16
C ILE A 111 34.47 -20.64 -36.69
N GLU A 112 33.16 -20.39 -36.75
CA GLU A 112 32.51 -19.16 -36.28
C GLU A 112 31.66 -19.42 -35.05
N ASN A 113 31.11 -20.64 -34.87
CA ASN A 113 30.29 -21.00 -33.70
C ASN A 113 30.78 -22.29 -33.05
N ILE A 114 30.88 -22.28 -31.73
CA ILE A 114 31.15 -23.44 -30.89
C ILE A 114 29.86 -23.76 -30.12
N LEU A 115 29.27 -24.91 -30.43
CA LEU A 115 27.97 -25.35 -29.92
C LEU A 115 28.17 -26.44 -28.87
N THR A 116 27.94 -26.12 -27.60
CA THR A 116 28.18 -27.02 -26.48
C THR A 116 26.87 -27.43 -25.83
N ARG A 117 26.67 -28.73 -25.59
CA ARG A 117 25.54 -29.27 -24.82
C ARG A 117 25.98 -30.09 -23.60
N VAL A 118 25.20 -30.04 -22.54
CA VAL A 118 25.33 -30.90 -21.35
C VAL A 118 24.18 -31.90 -21.31
N THR A 119 24.49 -33.20 -21.39
CA THR A 119 23.53 -34.31 -21.48
C THR A 119 23.25 -34.99 -20.15
N GLY A 120 24.01 -34.65 -19.10
CA GLY A 120 23.79 -35.15 -17.74
C GLY A 120 22.60 -34.52 -17.04
N SER A 121 22.48 -34.78 -15.74
CA SER A 121 21.34 -34.34 -14.92
C SER A 121 21.65 -33.15 -14.00
N ASN A 122 22.90 -32.69 -13.97
CA ASN A 122 23.33 -31.63 -13.06
C ASN A 122 23.37 -30.27 -13.77
N ALA A 123 23.14 -29.21 -12.99
CA ALA A 123 23.34 -27.83 -13.44
C ALA A 123 24.83 -27.54 -13.70
N SER A 124 25.10 -26.51 -14.51
CA SER A 124 26.46 -26.03 -14.78
C SER A 124 26.81 -24.89 -13.81
N GLU A 125 27.70 -25.16 -12.88
CA GLU A 125 28.32 -24.18 -11.98
C GLU A 125 29.58 -23.60 -12.63
N ILE A 126 29.47 -22.37 -13.15
CA ILE A 126 30.58 -21.61 -13.72
C ILE A 126 31.04 -20.61 -12.66
N LEU A 127 32.16 -20.92 -12.00
CA LEU A 127 32.74 -20.17 -10.89
C LEU A 127 34.13 -19.59 -11.23
N GLY A 128 34.69 -19.94 -12.39
CA GLY A 128 35.99 -19.47 -12.89
C GLY A 128 35.92 -18.96 -14.33
N THR A 129 37.06 -18.95 -15.04
CA THR A 129 37.14 -18.38 -16.40
C THR A 129 36.67 -19.38 -17.46
N LEU A 130 35.68 -19.00 -18.25
CA LEU A 130 35.20 -19.71 -19.44
C LEU A 130 35.56 -18.92 -20.70
N GLY A 131 36.35 -19.49 -21.59
CA GLY A 131 36.88 -18.75 -22.74
C GLY A 131 36.94 -19.52 -24.05
N VAL A 132 37.33 -18.79 -25.10
CA VAL A 132 37.62 -19.34 -26.43
C VAL A 132 39.01 -18.88 -26.84
N ASP A 133 39.87 -19.80 -27.28
CA ASP A 133 41.18 -19.47 -27.83
C ASP A 133 41.05 -19.04 -29.29
N GLY A 134 40.34 -17.93 -29.51
CA GLY A 134 39.94 -17.44 -30.82
C GLY A 134 38.81 -16.42 -30.75
N ALA A 135 38.05 -16.31 -31.83
CA ALA A 135 36.96 -15.33 -31.99
C ALA A 135 35.63 -15.98 -32.41
N ALA A 136 35.49 -17.30 -32.21
CA ALA A 136 34.21 -17.96 -32.41
C ALA A 136 33.24 -17.60 -31.28
N ASN A 137 31.96 -17.56 -31.62
CA ASN A 137 30.87 -17.46 -30.66
C ASN A 137 30.78 -18.75 -29.83
N LEU A 138 30.42 -18.64 -28.56
CA LEU A 138 30.28 -19.80 -27.67
C LEU A 138 28.83 -19.95 -27.21
N PHE A 139 28.26 -21.12 -27.48
CA PHE A 139 26.95 -21.53 -26.99
C PHE A 139 27.14 -22.60 -25.92
N LEU A 140 26.59 -22.39 -24.74
CA LEU A 140 26.53 -23.34 -23.63
C LEU A 140 25.08 -23.67 -23.30
N LEU A 141 24.68 -24.90 -23.62
CA LEU A 141 23.35 -25.43 -23.41
C LEU A 141 23.34 -26.42 -22.24
N ASN A 142 22.60 -26.13 -21.17
CA ASN A 142 22.35 -27.08 -20.08
C ASN A 142 20.90 -26.99 -19.60
N PRO A 143 20.03 -27.94 -19.99
CA PRO A 143 18.62 -27.97 -19.58
C PRO A 143 18.36 -28.04 -18.06
N ASN A 144 19.37 -28.34 -17.24
CA ASN A 144 19.24 -28.48 -15.79
C ASN A 144 19.61 -27.20 -15.03
N GLY A 145 20.02 -26.14 -15.73
CA GLY A 145 20.31 -24.83 -15.15
C GLY A 145 21.77 -24.41 -15.30
N ILE A 146 22.01 -23.10 -15.23
CA ILE A 146 23.35 -22.50 -15.32
C ILE A 146 23.49 -21.43 -14.22
N ILE A 147 24.60 -21.46 -13.49
CA ILE A 147 24.95 -20.45 -12.50
C ILE A 147 26.32 -19.87 -12.83
N PHE A 148 26.39 -18.55 -12.96
CA PHE A 148 27.64 -17.81 -12.97
C PHE A 148 27.88 -17.24 -11.57
N GLY A 149 28.75 -17.88 -10.79
CA GLY A 149 29.10 -17.44 -9.45
C GLY A 149 29.98 -16.18 -9.46
N LYS A 150 30.11 -15.50 -8.32
CA LYS A 150 30.79 -14.19 -8.19
C LYS A 150 32.20 -14.07 -8.81
N GLY A 151 32.92 -15.19 -8.98
CA GLY A 151 34.26 -15.24 -9.59
C GLY A 151 34.30 -15.66 -11.07
N ALA A 152 33.15 -15.87 -11.71
CA ALA A 152 33.07 -16.27 -13.10
C ALA A 152 33.52 -15.14 -14.03
N GLU A 153 34.20 -15.49 -15.12
CA GLU A 153 34.68 -14.54 -16.12
C GLU A 153 34.52 -15.14 -17.51
N LEU A 154 34.05 -14.33 -18.47
CA LEU A 154 34.07 -14.68 -19.88
C LEU A 154 35.36 -14.18 -20.51
N ASP A 155 36.11 -15.08 -21.16
CA ASP A 155 37.32 -14.72 -21.89
C ASP A 155 37.27 -15.20 -23.35
N LEU A 156 36.38 -14.57 -24.12
CA LEU A 156 36.17 -14.84 -25.55
C LEU A 156 36.05 -13.55 -26.34
N ARG A 157 36.37 -13.63 -27.65
CA ARG A 157 36.36 -12.47 -28.57
C ARG A 157 35.14 -12.43 -29.49
N GLY A 158 34.26 -13.43 -29.39
CA GLY A 158 32.98 -13.50 -30.08
C GLY A 158 31.82 -13.25 -29.12
N SER A 159 30.61 -13.58 -29.55
CA SER A 159 29.40 -13.53 -28.71
C SER A 159 29.27 -14.75 -27.79
N PHE A 160 28.55 -14.57 -26.68
CA PHE A 160 28.22 -15.64 -25.74
C PHE A 160 26.71 -15.91 -25.67
N VAL A 161 26.33 -17.19 -25.64
CA VAL A 161 24.95 -17.66 -25.45
C VAL A 161 24.92 -18.72 -24.36
N GLY A 162 24.30 -18.42 -23.21
CA GLY A 162 24.00 -19.38 -22.16
C GLY A 162 22.51 -19.72 -22.16
N SER A 163 22.14 -21.00 -22.26
CA SER A 163 20.73 -21.39 -22.35
C SER A 163 20.42 -22.68 -21.61
N THR A 164 19.19 -22.77 -21.09
CA THR A 164 18.61 -24.03 -20.57
C THR A 164 17.61 -24.67 -21.53
N ALA A 165 17.64 -24.30 -22.81
CA ALA A 165 16.85 -24.98 -23.84
C ALA A 165 17.24 -26.47 -23.95
N ASP A 166 16.33 -27.29 -24.46
CA ASP A 166 16.55 -28.71 -24.68
C ASP A 166 17.37 -28.97 -25.95
N SER A 167 17.25 -28.13 -26.99
CA SER A 167 18.01 -28.26 -28.23
C SER A 167 18.29 -26.93 -28.94
N ILE A 168 19.29 -26.94 -29.84
CA ILE A 168 19.55 -25.87 -30.81
C ILE A 168 18.92 -26.27 -32.15
N LEU A 169 18.09 -25.41 -32.75
CA LEU A 169 17.47 -25.63 -34.06
C LEU A 169 18.28 -25.00 -35.20
N PHE A 170 18.23 -25.66 -36.36
CA PHE A 170 18.84 -25.20 -37.61
C PHE A 170 17.81 -25.04 -38.73
N GLY A 171 18.14 -24.23 -39.75
CA GLY A 171 17.20 -23.84 -40.81
C GLY A 171 16.69 -24.95 -41.73
N ASP A 172 17.26 -26.15 -41.66
CA ASP A 172 16.80 -27.36 -42.35
C ASP A 172 15.87 -28.23 -41.49
N GLY A 173 15.61 -27.83 -40.24
CA GLY A 173 14.77 -28.56 -39.28
C GLY A 173 15.53 -29.63 -38.48
N GLU A 174 16.86 -29.73 -38.64
CA GLU A 174 17.70 -30.57 -37.78
C GLU A 174 17.92 -29.90 -36.41
N GLU A 175 18.20 -30.71 -35.38
CA GLU A 175 18.40 -30.24 -34.02
C GLU A 175 19.68 -30.81 -33.38
N PHE A 176 20.27 -30.05 -32.47
CA PHE A 176 21.34 -30.53 -31.58
C PHE A 176 20.84 -30.53 -30.14
N SER A 177 20.31 -31.68 -29.69
CA SER A 177 19.57 -31.82 -28.42
C SER A 177 20.42 -32.31 -27.26
N ALA A 178 20.25 -31.71 -26.07
CA ALA A 178 20.81 -32.13 -24.80
C ALA A 178 19.98 -33.22 -24.10
N ARG A 179 18.65 -33.24 -24.31
CA ARG A 179 17.73 -34.23 -23.70
C ARG A 179 17.60 -35.52 -24.49
N GLU A 180 17.58 -35.41 -25.81
CA GLU A 180 17.55 -36.54 -26.75
C GLU A 180 18.84 -36.49 -27.59
N PRO A 181 20.00 -36.79 -27.01
CA PRO A 181 21.27 -36.55 -27.67
C PRO A 181 21.46 -37.48 -28.88
N GLU A 182 21.36 -36.89 -30.06
CA GLU A 182 21.69 -37.53 -31.33
C GLU A 182 23.15 -37.26 -31.73
N ALA A 183 23.67 -38.07 -32.66
CA ALA A 183 24.95 -37.79 -33.30
C ALA A 183 24.90 -36.46 -34.08
N ALA A 184 26.02 -35.73 -34.14
CA ALA A 184 26.06 -34.46 -34.86
C ALA A 184 25.62 -34.63 -36.34
N PRO A 185 24.74 -33.76 -36.88
CA PRO A 185 24.10 -34.04 -38.18
C PRO A 185 25.10 -34.21 -39.34
N LEU A 186 24.78 -35.08 -40.29
CA LEU A 186 25.73 -35.57 -41.31
C LEU A 186 25.95 -34.61 -42.51
N LEU A 187 25.08 -33.62 -42.71
CA LEU A 187 25.13 -32.66 -43.82
C LEU A 187 25.67 -31.29 -43.40
N LYS A 188 25.88 -30.39 -44.38
CA LYS A 188 26.33 -29.01 -44.12
C LYS A 188 25.21 -28.21 -43.45
N ILE A 189 25.23 -28.14 -42.14
CA ILE A 189 24.34 -27.27 -41.37
C ILE A 189 24.80 -25.81 -41.52
N ASN A 190 23.84 -24.90 -41.60
CA ASN A 190 24.07 -23.44 -41.66
C ASN A 190 24.05 -22.83 -40.24
N VAL A 191 23.88 -21.51 -40.12
CA VAL A 191 23.82 -20.80 -38.83
C VAL A 191 22.67 -21.34 -37.95
N PRO A 192 22.86 -21.49 -36.61
CA PRO A 192 21.74 -21.73 -35.68
C PRO A 192 20.63 -20.71 -35.87
N ILE A 193 19.37 -21.15 -35.85
CA ILE A 193 18.22 -20.26 -36.02
C ILE A 193 17.32 -20.23 -34.79
N GLY A 194 17.50 -21.12 -33.82
CA GLY A 194 16.68 -21.08 -32.61
C GLY A 194 17.14 -21.98 -31.47
N LEU A 195 16.50 -21.81 -30.32
CA LEU A 195 16.63 -22.62 -29.10
C LEU A 195 15.26 -23.20 -28.73
N GLN A 196 15.12 -24.52 -28.70
CA GLN A 196 13.86 -25.23 -28.44
C GLN A 196 13.76 -25.62 -26.97
N TYR A 197 12.64 -25.30 -26.34
CA TYR A 197 12.27 -25.86 -25.04
C TYR A 197 11.27 -27.00 -25.24
N GLY A 198 11.46 -28.13 -24.54
CA GLY A 198 10.59 -29.29 -24.62
C GLY A 198 9.46 -29.26 -23.58
N LEU A 199 8.95 -30.44 -23.23
CA LEU A 199 7.79 -30.62 -22.34
C LEU A 199 8.10 -30.41 -20.84
N ASN A 200 9.38 -30.44 -20.46
CA ASN A 200 9.80 -30.23 -19.08
C ASN A 200 9.81 -28.73 -18.74
N HIS A 201 9.59 -28.37 -17.48
CA HIS A 201 9.77 -26.99 -17.04
C HIS A 201 11.24 -26.57 -17.25
N PRO A 202 11.49 -25.47 -17.97
CA PRO A 202 12.85 -25.01 -18.18
C PRO A 202 13.52 -24.58 -16.87
N ALA A 203 14.80 -24.91 -16.70
CA ALA A 203 15.55 -24.56 -15.50
C ALA A 203 15.96 -23.07 -15.47
N PRO A 204 16.34 -22.52 -14.31
CA PRO A 204 16.82 -21.13 -14.22
C PRO A 204 18.25 -20.91 -14.75
N VAL A 205 18.53 -19.68 -15.17
CA VAL A 205 19.87 -19.12 -15.37
C VAL A 205 20.09 -18.01 -14.36
N VAL A 206 21.17 -18.09 -13.58
CA VAL A 206 21.50 -17.11 -12.54
C VAL A 206 22.88 -16.50 -12.81
N ASN A 207 22.96 -15.17 -12.86
CA ASN A 207 24.21 -14.43 -12.89
C ASN A 207 24.46 -13.68 -11.57
N ALA A 208 25.57 -14.01 -10.93
CA ALA A 208 26.12 -13.28 -9.78
C ALA A 208 27.52 -12.73 -10.05
N ALA A 209 27.99 -12.81 -11.30
CA ALA A 209 29.31 -12.40 -11.74
C ALA A 209 29.25 -11.13 -12.61
N SER A 210 30.43 -10.60 -12.94
CA SER A 210 30.59 -9.61 -14.00
C SER A 210 30.94 -10.34 -15.30
N LEU A 211 29.96 -10.50 -16.19
CA LEU A 211 30.11 -11.17 -17.48
C LEU A 211 30.26 -10.13 -18.59
N GLU A 212 31.46 -10.03 -19.16
CA GLU A 212 31.80 -9.06 -20.19
C GLU A 212 32.17 -9.75 -21.51
N VAL A 213 31.70 -9.20 -22.63
CA VAL A 213 32.15 -9.55 -23.99
C VAL A 213 32.87 -8.36 -24.65
N GLU A 214 33.69 -8.62 -25.66
CA GLU A 214 34.39 -7.56 -26.40
C GLU A 214 33.39 -6.59 -27.08
N GLN A 215 33.84 -5.34 -27.33
CA GLN A 215 33.02 -4.29 -27.94
C GLN A 215 32.33 -4.76 -29.23
N GLY A 216 31.03 -4.49 -29.34
CA GLY A 216 30.18 -4.86 -30.47
C GLY A 216 29.81 -6.35 -30.56
N GLN A 217 30.20 -7.18 -29.59
CA GLN A 217 29.73 -8.57 -29.46
C GLN A 217 28.47 -8.65 -28.61
N GLY A 218 27.76 -9.78 -28.67
CA GLY A 218 26.51 -9.98 -27.93
C GLY A 218 26.61 -10.97 -26.77
N LEU A 219 25.73 -10.80 -25.79
CA LEU A 219 25.57 -11.65 -24.61
C LEU A 219 24.10 -12.04 -24.46
N THR A 220 23.80 -13.32 -24.63
CA THR A 220 22.43 -13.86 -24.53
C THR A 220 22.33 -14.85 -23.37
N LEU A 221 21.38 -14.65 -22.45
CA LEU A 221 21.03 -15.61 -21.39
C LEU A 221 19.54 -15.98 -21.49
N THR A 222 19.23 -17.27 -21.60
CA THR A 222 17.84 -17.73 -21.71
C THR A 222 17.53 -18.95 -20.83
N GLY A 223 16.34 -18.99 -20.25
CA GLY A 223 15.90 -20.16 -19.47
C GLY A 223 14.46 -20.06 -19.01
N GLY A 224 14.09 -20.87 -18.02
CA GLY A 224 12.77 -20.78 -17.39
C GLY A 224 12.61 -19.53 -16.53
N THR A 225 13.69 -19.15 -15.85
CA THR A 225 13.80 -17.90 -15.10
C THR A 225 15.20 -17.37 -15.33
N VAL A 226 15.35 -16.06 -15.56
CA VAL A 226 16.67 -15.43 -15.71
C VAL A 226 16.83 -14.41 -14.60
N VAL A 227 17.83 -14.60 -13.74
CA VAL A 227 18.10 -13.74 -12.58
C VAL A 227 19.48 -13.12 -12.69
N ASN A 228 19.55 -11.80 -12.85
CA ASN A 228 20.78 -11.04 -12.65
C ASN A 228 20.75 -10.45 -11.23
N THR A 229 21.54 -11.04 -10.34
CA THR A 229 21.54 -10.71 -8.90
C THR A 229 22.10 -9.31 -8.62
N ASP A 230 21.99 -8.82 -7.38
CA ASP A 230 22.47 -7.51 -6.94
C ASP A 230 23.97 -7.27 -7.21
N THR A 231 24.79 -8.33 -7.21
CA THR A 231 26.20 -8.29 -7.60
C THR A 231 26.47 -8.65 -9.05
N GLY A 232 25.45 -9.02 -9.82
CA GLY A 232 25.56 -9.44 -11.20
C GLY A 232 25.68 -8.24 -12.15
N GLU A 233 26.67 -8.29 -13.05
CA GLU A 233 26.86 -7.31 -14.12
C GLU A 233 26.91 -8.04 -15.46
N LEU A 234 26.12 -7.59 -16.44
CA LEU A 234 26.19 -8.06 -17.82
C LEU A 234 26.67 -6.90 -18.68
N ILE A 235 27.80 -7.06 -19.36
CA ILE A 235 28.49 -5.96 -20.05
C ILE A 235 28.75 -6.33 -21.51
N ALA A 236 28.20 -5.55 -22.44
CA ALA A 236 28.40 -5.73 -23.89
C ALA A 236 28.54 -4.36 -24.59
N PRO A 237 29.70 -3.69 -24.51
CA PRO A 237 29.83 -2.30 -24.92
C PRO A 237 29.53 -2.10 -26.40
N GLY A 238 28.49 -1.33 -26.73
CA GLY A 238 28.04 -1.09 -28.11
C GLY A 238 27.55 -2.35 -28.82
N GLY A 239 27.35 -3.43 -28.06
CA GLY A 239 26.86 -4.72 -28.50
C GLY A 239 25.40 -4.94 -28.11
N ARG A 240 25.00 -6.21 -28.03
CA ARG A 240 23.61 -6.59 -27.73
C ARG A 240 23.54 -7.46 -26.49
N ILE A 241 22.67 -7.14 -25.53
CA ILE A 241 22.33 -8.02 -24.41
C ILE A 241 20.89 -8.52 -24.60
N SER A 242 20.68 -9.83 -24.60
CA SER A 242 19.36 -10.44 -24.76
C SER A 242 19.06 -11.38 -23.59
N LEU A 243 18.04 -11.06 -22.79
CA LEU A 243 17.58 -11.89 -21.68
C LEU A 243 16.16 -12.38 -21.96
N ALA A 244 15.97 -13.70 -21.97
CA ALA A 244 14.65 -14.27 -22.22
C ALA A 244 14.28 -15.36 -21.20
N ALA A 245 13.13 -15.19 -20.55
CA ALA A 245 12.55 -16.19 -19.67
C ALA A 245 11.26 -16.74 -20.30
N VAL A 246 11.17 -18.06 -20.49
CA VAL A 246 10.09 -18.68 -21.25
C VAL A 246 9.49 -19.91 -20.56
N PRO A 247 8.20 -20.20 -20.76
CA PRO A 247 7.62 -21.46 -20.33
C PRO A 247 8.11 -22.63 -21.21
N ARG A 248 7.71 -23.85 -20.84
CA ARG A 248 7.90 -25.06 -21.65
C ARG A 248 7.36 -24.89 -23.07
N GLU A 249 7.86 -25.70 -24.00
CA GLU A 249 7.40 -25.72 -25.41
C GLU A 249 7.60 -24.43 -26.20
N SER A 250 8.35 -23.46 -25.66
CA SER A 250 8.69 -22.20 -26.35
C SER A 250 9.89 -22.35 -27.28
N VAL A 251 10.00 -21.45 -28.26
CA VAL A 251 11.17 -21.33 -29.15
C VAL A 251 11.73 -19.92 -29.09
N ILE A 252 13.03 -19.78 -28.82
CA ILE A 252 13.73 -18.50 -29.00
C ILE A 252 14.36 -18.51 -30.39
N ASN A 253 13.96 -17.62 -31.27
CA ASN A 253 14.58 -17.47 -32.58
C ASN A 253 15.87 -16.64 -32.45
N LEU A 254 16.94 -17.10 -33.10
CA LEU A 254 18.24 -16.45 -33.11
C LEU A 254 18.50 -15.74 -34.44
N ASP A 255 19.18 -14.60 -34.41
CA ASP A 255 19.65 -13.93 -35.62
C ASP A 255 20.92 -14.59 -36.20
N GLY A 256 21.40 -14.08 -37.33
CA GLY A 256 22.61 -14.59 -38.01
C GLY A 256 23.91 -14.46 -37.21
N THR A 257 23.88 -13.81 -36.04
CA THR A 257 25.00 -13.65 -35.10
C THR A 257 24.83 -14.47 -33.81
N GLY A 258 23.73 -15.22 -33.70
CA GLY A 258 23.42 -16.04 -32.53
C GLY A 258 22.73 -15.30 -31.40
N GLN A 259 22.24 -14.07 -31.60
CA GLN A 259 21.52 -13.31 -30.57
C GLN A 259 20.01 -13.54 -30.66
N GLY A 260 19.32 -13.52 -29.51
CA GLY A 260 17.85 -13.67 -29.45
C GLY A 260 17.12 -12.58 -30.24
N SER A 261 16.42 -12.95 -31.31
CA SER A 261 15.68 -12.02 -32.18
C SER A 261 14.17 -11.98 -31.91
N SER A 262 13.55 -13.12 -31.59
CA SER A 262 12.12 -13.19 -31.23
C SER A 262 11.83 -14.43 -30.38
N VAL A 263 10.64 -14.47 -29.77
CA VAL A 263 10.17 -15.61 -28.97
C VAL A 263 8.83 -16.09 -29.51
N ASP A 264 8.76 -17.37 -29.86
CA ASP A 264 7.53 -18.05 -30.23
C ASP A 264 7.02 -18.83 -29.00
N LEU A 265 5.82 -18.46 -28.53
CA LEU A 265 5.16 -19.09 -27.39
C LEU A 265 4.11 -20.11 -27.84
N PRO A 266 3.85 -21.18 -27.06
CA PRO A 266 2.78 -22.13 -27.36
C PRO A 266 1.38 -21.49 -27.19
N ASP A 267 0.39 -21.97 -27.94
CA ASP A 267 -1.00 -21.43 -27.97
C ASP A 267 -1.72 -21.42 -26.60
N ASP A 268 -1.26 -22.24 -25.63
CA ASP A 268 -1.83 -22.40 -24.27
C ASP A 268 -0.90 -21.83 -23.14
N ALA A 269 0.00 -20.89 -23.45
CA ALA A 269 0.98 -20.33 -22.51
C ALA A 269 0.41 -19.58 -21.26
N THR A 270 -0.91 -19.54 -21.08
CA THR A 270 -1.61 -18.83 -19.98
C THR A 270 -1.58 -19.57 -18.64
N GLN A 271 -1.10 -20.82 -18.59
CA GLN A 271 -0.94 -21.56 -17.34
C GLN A 271 0.53 -21.78 -17.01
N VAL A 272 1.13 -20.79 -16.34
CA VAL A 272 2.43 -20.95 -15.68
C VAL A 272 2.21 -21.66 -14.35
N GLU A 273 2.13 -22.99 -14.39
CA GLU A 273 2.30 -23.81 -13.18
C GLU A 273 3.78 -24.13 -13.02
N SER A 274 4.51 -23.40 -12.17
CA SER A 274 5.83 -23.84 -11.70
C SER A 274 6.02 -23.46 -10.24
N THR A 275 6.38 -24.44 -9.42
CA THR A 275 6.68 -24.24 -8.00
C THR A 275 8.07 -23.62 -7.84
N ALA A 276 8.24 -22.71 -6.87
CA ALA A 276 9.47 -21.97 -6.54
C ALA A 276 10.71 -22.84 -6.20
N THR A 277 10.60 -24.17 -6.29
CA THR A 277 11.59 -25.15 -5.81
C THR A 277 12.86 -25.22 -6.66
N ALA A 278 12.79 -24.99 -7.97
CA ALA A 278 13.95 -25.15 -8.86
C ALA A 278 15.01 -24.05 -8.66
N LEU A 279 14.60 -22.78 -8.53
CA LEU A 279 15.53 -21.66 -8.28
C LEU A 279 16.18 -21.76 -6.91
N ALA A 280 15.39 -22.07 -5.87
CA ALA A 280 15.91 -22.24 -4.52
C ALA A 280 16.96 -23.36 -4.44
N ALA A 281 16.67 -24.53 -5.05
CA ALA A 281 17.61 -25.65 -5.10
C ALA A 281 18.90 -25.30 -5.86
N LEU A 282 18.77 -24.55 -6.97
CA LEU A 282 19.90 -24.09 -7.76
C LEU A 282 20.80 -23.14 -6.95
N LEU A 283 20.22 -22.16 -6.25
CA LEU A 283 20.93 -21.22 -5.38
C LEU A 283 21.59 -21.92 -4.17
N GLU A 284 20.92 -22.90 -3.56
CA GLU A 284 21.47 -23.70 -2.46
C GLU A 284 22.69 -24.50 -2.92
N GLY A 285 22.61 -25.17 -4.08
CA GLY A 285 23.70 -25.93 -4.67
C GLY A 285 24.98 -25.10 -4.87
N ALA A 286 24.83 -23.84 -5.32
CA ALA A 286 25.94 -22.91 -5.51
C ALA A 286 26.35 -22.11 -4.26
N GLY A 287 25.72 -22.32 -3.10
CA GLY A 287 26.01 -21.55 -1.88
C GLY A 287 25.61 -20.08 -1.95
N LEU A 288 24.61 -19.73 -2.78
CA LEU A 288 24.05 -18.38 -2.94
C LEU A 288 22.74 -18.17 -2.17
N ALA A 289 22.27 -19.17 -1.43
CA ALA A 289 21.00 -19.10 -0.68
C ALA A 289 20.96 -17.97 0.39
N GLU A 290 22.11 -17.52 0.90
CA GLU A 290 22.19 -16.42 1.87
C GLU A 290 22.27 -15.02 1.22
N ALA A 291 22.25 -14.92 -0.12
CA ALA A 291 22.45 -13.65 -0.84
C ALA A 291 21.20 -12.75 -0.90
N GLY A 292 20.11 -13.10 -0.20
CA GLY A 292 18.89 -12.28 -0.17
C GLY A 292 18.13 -12.22 -1.51
N ILE A 293 18.42 -13.12 -2.45
CA ILE A 293 17.74 -13.21 -3.75
C ILE A 293 16.33 -13.77 -3.53
N PRO A 294 15.26 -13.09 -4.00
CA PRO A 294 13.91 -13.64 -3.93
C PRO A 294 13.83 -14.98 -4.67
N THR A 295 13.26 -16.01 -4.03
CA THR A 295 13.17 -17.37 -4.58
C THR A 295 11.79 -17.69 -5.14
N ASP A 296 10.82 -16.81 -4.97
CA ASP A 296 9.41 -16.96 -5.33
C ASP A 296 9.10 -16.55 -6.78
N PHE A 297 10.11 -16.27 -7.60
CA PHE A 297 9.92 -15.99 -9.01
C PHE A 297 9.29 -17.19 -9.75
N GLN A 298 8.26 -16.89 -10.54
CA GLN A 298 7.61 -17.86 -11.42
C GLN A 298 8.45 -18.11 -12.68
N VAL A 299 8.28 -19.27 -13.32
CA VAL A 299 8.80 -19.49 -14.69
C VAL A 299 8.22 -18.43 -15.64
N GLY A 300 9.01 -18.00 -16.62
CA GLY A 300 8.74 -16.85 -17.46
C GLY A 300 9.15 -15.51 -16.85
N THR A 301 9.87 -15.49 -15.73
CA THR A 301 10.35 -14.26 -15.09
C THR A 301 11.79 -13.90 -15.46
N VAL A 302 12.00 -12.66 -15.92
CA VAL A 302 13.31 -12.00 -15.95
C VAL A 302 13.41 -11.06 -14.75
N ALA A 303 14.36 -11.30 -13.85
CA ALA A 303 14.57 -10.48 -12.65
C ALA A 303 15.94 -9.80 -12.69
N ILE A 304 15.94 -8.47 -12.58
CA ILE A 304 17.15 -7.63 -12.61
C ILE A 304 17.28 -6.90 -11.28
N LEU A 305 18.29 -7.33 -10.50
CA LEU A 305 18.67 -6.73 -9.23
C LEU A 305 20.01 -5.97 -9.34
N GLY A 306 20.90 -6.42 -10.24
CA GLY A 306 22.18 -5.79 -10.54
C GLY A 306 22.15 -4.96 -11.82
N SER A 307 23.25 -4.97 -12.59
CA SER A 307 23.41 -4.14 -13.78
C SER A 307 23.39 -4.92 -15.09
N VAL A 308 22.71 -4.36 -16.10
CA VAL A 308 22.77 -4.78 -17.51
C VAL A 308 23.21 -3.56 -18.31
N ASP A 309 24.39 -3.60 -18.92
CA ASP A 309 25.02 -2.44 -19.54
C ASP A 309 25.57 -2.75 -20.94
N ALA A 310 24.87 -2.25 -21.96
CA ALA A 310 25.31 -2.29 -23.36
C ALA A 310 25.95 -0.96 -23.82
N SER A 311 26.23 -0.03 -22.91
CA SER A 311 26.63 1.34 -23.26
C SER A 311 28.00 1.41 -23.95
N ASP A 312 28.13 2.32 -24.92
CA ASP A 312 29.39 2.72 -25.55
C ASP A 312 29.49 4.25 -25.61
N SER A 313 30.08 4.83 -24.57
CA SER A 313 30.27 6.28 -24.42
C SER A 313 31.05 6.96 -25.55
N LEU A 314 31.78 6.21 -26.38
CA LEU A 314 32.55 6.72 -27.52
C LEU A 314 31.97 6.28 -28.88
N GLY A 315 30.89 5.50 -28.87
CA GLY A 315 30.24 4.91 -30.04
C GLY A 315 28.73 5.18 -30.09
N ASN A 316 27.98 4.39 -30.84
CA ASN A 316 26.57 4.66 -31.17
C ASN A 316 25.56 4.13 -30.13
N GLY A 317 26.00 3.75 -28.93
CA GLY A 317 25.17 3.00 -27.97
C GLY A 317 25.01 1.52 -28.36
N GLY A 318 24.47 0.72 -27.44
CA GLY A 318 24.18 -0.71 -27.64
C GLY A 318 22.68 -1.00 -27.66
N GLU A 319 22.34 -2.29 -27.64
CA GLU A 319 20.96 -2.77 -27.59
C GLU A 319 20.73 -3.69 -26.39
N VAL A 320 19.62 -3.51 -25.65
CA VAL A 320 19.17 -4.45 -24.62
C VAL A 320 17.76 -4.93 -24.94
N THR A 321 17.55 -6.25 -24.99
CA THR A 321 16.23 -6.88 -25.15
C THR A 321 15.90 -7.74 -23.93
N LEU A 322 14.75 -7.48 -23.31
CA LEU A 322 14.21 -8.29 -22.21
C LEU A 322 12.85 -8.87 -22.60
N THR A 323 12.71 -10.20 -22.52
CA THR A 323 11.46 -10.89 -22.87
C THR A 323 11.06 -11.90 -21.80
N GLY A 324 9.83 -11.84 -21.33
CA GLY A 324 9.26 -12.87 -20.47
C GLY A 324 7.85 -12.51 -20.01
N ASN A 325 7.08 -13.48 -19.52
CA ASN A 325 5.74 -13.22 -18.97
C ASN A 325 5.78 -12.12 -17.89
N ARG A 326 6.83 -12.14 -17.05
CA ARG A 326 7.10 -11.12 -16.04
C ARG A 326 8.51 -10.57 -16.23
N ILE A 327 8.64 -9.25 -16.21
CA ILE A 327 9.93 -8.57 -16.06
C ILE A 327 9.87 -7.78 -14.76
N ARG A 328 10.85 -8.01 -13.87
CA ARG A 328 10.93 -7.34 -12.57
C ARG A 328 12.28 -6.67 -12.42
N LEU A 329 12.29 -5.35 -12.44
CA LEU A 329 13.42 -4.52 -12.03
C LEU A 329 13.14 -4.10 -10.59
N LEU A 330 13.85 -4.69 -9.64
CA LEU A 330 13.71 -4.35 -8.23
C LEU A 330 14.54 -3.10 -7.93
N GLU A 331 15.85 -3.24 -7.79
CA GLU A 331 16.79 -2.11 -7.66
C GLU A 331 17.79 -2.06 -8.83
N GLY A 332 17.60 -2.93 -9.82
CA GLY A 332 18.54 -3.11 -10.91
C GLY A 332 18.51 -1.98 -11.93
N VAL A 333 19.58 -1.92 -12.72
CA VAL A 333 19.81 -0.87 -13.70
C VAL A 333 20.10 -1.45 -15.08
N VAL A 334 19.32 -1.01 -16.08
CA VAL A 334 19.48 -1.38 -17.49
C VAL A 334 19.92 -0.16 -18.29
N LYS A 335 21.06 -0.24 -18.98
CA LYS A 335 21.66 0.86 -19.75
C LYS A 335 22.07 0.42 -21.15
N ALA A 336 21.95 1.34 -22.11
CA ALA A 336 22.37 1.11 -23.49
C ALA A 336 23.09 2.32 -24.13
N GLY A 337 23.46 3.32 -23.34
CA GLY A 337 23.75 4.67 -23.83
C GLY A 337 25.01 4.84 -24.69
N GLY A 338 25.06 5.92 -25.46
CA GLY A 338 26.21 6.28 -26.31
C GLY A 338 26.04 7.66 -26.98
N ILE A 339 26.83 7.97 -28.00
CA ILE A 339 26.75 9.24 -28.74
C ILE A 339 25.35 9.40 -29.34
N THR A 340 24.84 8.42 -30.07
CA THR A 340 23.49 8.48 -30.69
C THR A 340 22.36 7.98 -29.79
N GLY A 341 22.65 7.68 -28.52
CA GLY A 341 21.73 6.99 -27.62
C GLY A 341 21.63 5.48 -27.90
N GLY A 342 21.11 4.72 -26.93
CA GLY A 342 20.95 3.27 -27.03
C GLY A 342 19.56 2.82 -27.46
N GLU A 343 19.37 1.52 -27.67
CA GLU A 343 18.05 0.92 -27.88
C GLU A 343 17.73 -0.09 -26.77
N ILE A 344 16.56 0.03 -26.15
CA ILE A 344 16.08 -0.90 -25.14
C ILE A 344 14.65 -1.35 -25.51
N ASN A 345 14.46 -2.66 -25.62
CA ASN A 345 13.19 -3.28 -25.98
C ASN A 345 12.74 -4.26 -24.87
N LEU A 346 11.54 -4.06 -24.32
CA LEU A 346 10.95 -4.91 -23.30
C LEU A 346 9.62 -5.49 -23.79
N THR A 347 9.44 -6.80 -23.64
CA THR A 347 8.20 -7.51 -23.99
C THR A 347 7.74 -8.40 -22.85
N SER A 348 6.56 -8.12 -22.29
CA SER A 348 6.01 -8.89 -21.16
C SER A 348 4.49 -8.94 -21.10
N THR A 349 3.95 -9.72 -20.16
CA THR A 349 2.55 -9.55 -19.71
C THR A 349 2.50 -8.57 -18.55
N LEU A 350 3.48 -8.63 -17.64
CA LEU A 350 3.61 -7.69 -16.53
C LEU A 350 5.06 -7.19 -16.44
N LEU A 351 5.23 -5.87 -16.47
CA LEU A 351 6.48 -5.21 -16.14
C LEU A 351 6.35 -4.50 -14.79
N GLU A 352 7.22 -4.83 -13.84
CA GLU A 352 7.39 -4.12 -12.58
C GLU A 352 8.74 -3.39 -12.63
N ASN A 353 8.72 -2.06 -12.70
CA ASN A 353 9.91 -1.22 -12.66
C ASN A 353 10.01 -0.46 -11.33
N ARG A 354 11.01 -0.79 -10.52
CA ARG A 354 11.41 -0.05 -9.31
C ARG A 354 12.86 0.42 -9.36
N GLY A 355 13.56 0.12 -10.46
CA GLY A 355 14.96 0.46 -10.70
C GLY A 355 15.10 1.54 -11.78
N GLU A 356 16.07 1.38 -12.66
CA GLU A 356 16.34 2.34 -13.74
C GLU A 356 16.47 1.66 -15.11
N ILE A 357 15.78 2.19 -16.12
CA ILE A 357 15.92 1.81 -17.53
C ILE A 357 16.35 3.05 -18.31
N ARG A 358 17.58 3.06 -18.82
CA ARG A 358 18.22 4.25 -19.42
C ARG A 358 18.79 3.97 -20.80
N ALA A 359 18.14 4.51 -21.83
CA ALA A 359 18.60 4.59 -23.21
C ALA A 359 19.34 5.92 -23.51
N ASP A 360 19.81 6.62 -22.48
CA ASP A 360 20.39 7.97 -22.55
C ASP A 360 21.60 8.08 -23.50
N GLY A 361 21.86 9.28 -24.02
CA GLY A 361 23.00 9.52 -24.92
C GLY A 361 23.42 10.98 -25.04
N GLU A 362 24.34 11.27 -25.97
CA GLU A 362 24.61 12.65 -26.38
C GLU A 362 23.38 13.21 -27.11
N TYR A 363 22.88 12.43 -28.07
CA TYR A 363 21.52 12.48 -28.62
C TYR A 363 20.73 11.33 -27.95
N GLY A 364 19.52 11.59 -27.45
CA GLY A 364 18.77 10.57 -26.68
C GLY A 364 18.41 9.32 -27.51
N GLY A 365 18.33 8.17 -26.86
CA GLY A 365 18.06 6.86 -27.51
C GLY A 365 16.58 6.50 -27.63
N SER A 366 16.30 5.20 -27.72
CA SER A 366 14.95 4.64 -27.84
C SER A 366 14.67 3.59 -26.78
N LEU A 367 13.53 3.72 -26.11
CA LEU A 367 12.99 2.73 -25.17
C LEU A 367 11.59 2.34 -25.61
N THR A 368 11.40 1.07 -25.94
CA THR A 368 10.11 0.49 -26.33
C THR A 368 9.67 -0.54 -25.31
N ILE A 369 8.48 -0.37 -24.75
CA ILE A 369 7.87 -1.29 -23.79
C ILE A 369 6.57 -1.82 -24.39
N ASN A 370 6.49 -3.13 -24.60
CA ASN A 370 5.28 -3.84 -25.00
C ASN A 370 4.82 -4.70 -23.81
N THR A 371 3.71 -4.36 -23.18
CA THR A 371 3.23 -5.12 -22.02
C THR A 371 1.72 -5.25 -21.95
N SER A 372 1.18 -6.14 -21.10
CA SER A 372 -0.23 -6.05 -20.75
C SER A 372 -0.41 -5.04 -19.61
N ASN A 373 0.35 -5.19 -18.54
CA ASN A 373 0.29 -4.33 -17.35
C ASN A 373 1.69 -3.78 -17.00
N LEU A 374 1.75 -2.52 -16.59
CA LEU A 374 2.98 -1.85 -16.11
C LEU A 374 2.74 -1.29 -14.71
N LEU A 375 3.58 -1.69 -13.77
CA LEU A 375 3.74 -1.01 -12.49
C LEU A 375 5.10 -0.30 -12.50
N ASP A 376 5.10 1.02 -12.43
CA ASP A 376 6.31 1.84 -12.50
C ASP A 376 6.44 2.77 -11.28
N ALA A 377 7.56 2.64 -10.59
CA ALA A 377 8.00 3.46 -9.48
C ALA A 377 9.48 3.84 -9.61
N GLY A 378 10.06 3.61 -10.80
CA GLY A 378 11.48 3.80 -11.08
C GLY A 378 11.73 4.89 -12.12
N VAL A 379 12.84 4.76 -12.83
CA VAL A 379 13.24 5.69 -13.89
C VAL A 379 13.11 5.02 -15.27
N LEU A 380 12.43 5.70 -16.19
CA LEU A 380 12.48 5.45 -17.63
C LEU A 380 13.14 6.66 -18.29
N SER A 381 14.29 6.49 -18.95
CA SER A 381 14.98 7.63 -19.57
C SER A 381 15.56 7.35 -20.95
N ALA A 382 15.47 8.35 -21.82
CA ALA A 382 16.17 8.45 -23.09
C ALA A 382 16.66 9.89 -23.29
N THR A 383 17.33 10.44 -22.28
CA THR A 383 17.79 11.83 -22.23
C THR A 383 18.93 12.10 -23.22
N GLY A 384 18.89 13.26 -23.88
CA GLY A 384 19.95 13.79 -24.75
C GLY A 384 20.80 14.84 -24.03
N SER A 385 22.01 14.46 -23.62
CA SER A 385 22.87 15.31 -22.80
C SER A 385 23.55 16.47 -23.54
N ALA A 386 23.68 16.40 -24.87
CA ALA A 386 24.23 17.48 -25.69
C ALA A 386 23.54 17.65 -27.07
N GLY A 387 22.37 17.06 -27.25
CA GLY A 387 21.53 17.19 -28.44
C GLY A 387 20.05 17.05 -28.10
N ASP A 388 19.26 16.55 -29.04
CA ASP A 388 17.84 16.26 -28.87
C ASP A 388 17.61 15.11 -27.89
N GLY A 389 16.49 15.15 -27.19
CA GLY A 389 15.97 14.05 -26.40
C GLY A 389 15.50 12.88 -27.27
N GLY A 390 15.45 11.69 -26.68
CA GLY A 390 15.11 10.44 -27.34
C GLY A 390 13.61 10.14 -27.38
N ARG A 391 13.27 8.85 -27.51
CA ARG A 391 11.89 8.36 -27.52
C ARG A 391 11.66 7.30 -26.45
N ILE A 392 10.55 7.43 -25.73
CA ILE A 392 9.99 6.39 -24.87
C ILE A 392 8.58 6.08 -25.38
N GLU A 393 8.33 4.83 -25.75
CA GLU A 393 7.04 4.35 -26.24
C GLU A 393 6.59 3.14 -25.40
N VAL A 394 5.42 3.27 -24.77
CA VAL A 394 4.79 2.23 -23.96
C VAL A 394 3.48 1.84 -24.61
N GLU A 395 3.47 0.67 -25.26
CA GLU A 395 2.28 0.03 -25.79
C GLU A 395 1.77 -0.99 -24.77
N TYR A 396 0.54 -0.77 -24.29
CA TYR A 396 -0.05 -1.62 -23.25
C TYR A 396 -1.49 -2.02 -23.57
N GLN A 397 -1.93 -3.17 -23.06
CA GLN A 397 -3.29 -3.70 -23.30
C GLN A 397 -4.22 -3.54 -22.11
N GLY A 398 -3.69 -3.70 -20.90
CA GLY A 398 -4.41 -3.64 -19.63
C GLY A 398 -4.20 -2.30 -18.94
N THR A 399 -3.42 -2.30 -17.86
CA THR A 399 -3.30 -1.16 -16.95
C THR A 399 -1.84 -0.72 -16.79
N VAL A 400 -1.61 0.60 -16.86
CA VAL A 400 -0.37 1.24 -16.40
C VAL A 400 -0.65 1.98 -15.10
N ILE A 401 0.18 1.75 -14.08
CA ILE A 401 0.19 2.47 -12.81
C ILE A 401 1.59 3.05 -12.61
N GLN A 402 1.71 4.38 -12.58
CA GLN A 402 2.91 5.08 -12.14
C GLN A 402 2.70 5.70 -10.76
N THR A 403 3.63 5.46 -9.84
CA THR A 403 3.62 6.09 -8.50
C THR A 403 4.31 7.46 -8.52
N ALA A 404 4.22 8.21 -7.43
CA ALA A 404 4.87 9.52 -7.25
C ALA A 404 6.40 9.49 -7.34
N SER A 405 7.02 8.31 -7.22
CA SER A 405 8.47 8.15 -7.40
C SER A 405 8.89 7.94 -8.86
N ALA A 406 7.94 7.66 -9.76
CA ALA A 406 8.24 7.38 -11.15
C ALA A 406 8.72 8.64 -11.89
N LEU A 407 9.79 8.49 -12.68
CA LEU A 407 10.32 9.53 -13.57
C LEU A 407 10.44 8.99 -14.99
N THR A 408 9.74 9.61 -15.93
CA THR A 408 9.88 9.35 -17.37
C THR A 408 10.50 10.58 -18.03
N SER A 409 11.75 10.51 -18.50
CA SER A 409 12.45 11.69 -19.05
C SER A 409 13.09 11.44 -20.41
N VAL A 410 12.75 12.32 -21.35
CA VAL A 410 13.33 12.46 -22.69
C VAL A 410 13.84 13.89 -22.89
N THR A 411 14.33 14.52 -21.81
CA THR A 411 14.87 15.88 -21.88
C THR A 411 16.06 15.93 -22.84
N GLY A 412 16.12 16.99 -23.66
CA GLY A 412 17.26 17.27 -24.53
C GLY A 412 17.85 18.63 -24.23
N SER A 413 19.12 18.82 -24.58
CA SER A 413 19.76 20.13 -24.52
C SER A 413 19.41 21.04 -25.72
N GLU A 414 18.95 20.46 -26.83
CA GLU A 414 18.49 21.19 -28.04
C GLU A 414 16.96 21.12 -28.15
N ALA A 415 16.36 19.99 -28.53
CA ALA A 415 14.92 19.77 -28.41
C ALA A 415 14.57 18.68 -27.40
N GLY A 416 13.44 18.80 -26.71
CA GLY A 416 12.85 17.71 -25.96
C GLY A 416 12.44 16.56 -26.89
N GLY A 417 12.54 15.33 -26.38
CA GLY A 417 12.15 14.13 -27.10
C GLY A 417 10.65 13.83 -27.04
N ARG A 418 10.29 12.55 -27.21
CA ARG A 418 8.90 12.09 -27.20
C ARG A 418 8.64 11.03 -26.14
N ILE A 419 7.61 11.23 -25.33
CA ILE A 419 7.01 10.22 -24.45
C ILE A 419 5.63 9.86 -24.98
N GLU A 420 5.36 8.58 -25.17
CA GLU A 420 4.06 8.08 -25.64
C GLU A 420 3.63 6.86 -24.83
N PHE A 421 2.48 6.98 -24.17
CA PHE A 421 1.75 5.85 -23.58
C PHE A 421 0.48 5.65 -24.40
N GLN A 422 0.27 4.46 -24.97
CA GLN A 422 -0.89 4.20 -25.81
C GLN A 422 -1.46 2.79 -25.67
N GLY A 423 -2.77 2.69 -25.86
CA GLY A 423 -3.50 1.43 -25.97
C GLY A 423 -4.53 1.22 -24.87
N GLY A 424 -4.09 0.69 -23.73
CA GLY A 424 -4.89 -0.14 -22.84
C GLY A 424 -6.07 0.51 -22.11
N ARG A 425 -6.65 -0.30 -21.22
CA ARG A 425 -7.87 0.02 -20.46
C ARG A 425 -7.70 1.21 -19.51
N VAL A 426 -6.59 1.27 -18.77
CA VAL A 426 -6.38 2.32 -17.75
C VAL A 426 -4.93 2.80 -17.73
N LEU A 427 -4.73 4.11 -17.69
CA LEU A 427 -3.46 4.73 -17.27
C LEU A 427 -3.73 5.60 -16.04
N THR A 428 -3.15 5.19 -14.92
CA THR A 428 -3.12 5.94 -13.66
C THR A 428 -1.69 6.39 -13.41
N THR A 429 -1.46 7.69 -13.25
CA THR A 429 -0.10 8.21 -13.04
C THR A 429 -0.06 9.28 -11.96
N SER A 430 0.93 9.16 -11.08
CA SER A 430 1.42 10.21 -10.18
C SER A 430 2.86 10.59 -10.48
N GLY A 431 3.43 10.04 -11.56
CA GLY A 431 4.84 10.24 -11.91
C GLY A 431 5.13 11.63 -12.48
N ASN A 432 6.43 11.89 -12.67
CA ASN A 432 6.94 13.06 -13.36
C ASN A 432 7.34 12.69 -14.80
N LEU A 433 6.82 13.43 -15.78
CA LEU A 433 7.06 13.23 -17.21
C LEU A 433 7.72 14.48 -17.80
N GLU A 434 8.96 14.34 -18.28
CA GLU A 434 9.78 15.47 -18.73
C GLU A 434 10.25 15.33 -20.19
N ALA A 435 9.90 16.31 -21.02
CA ALA A 435 10.35 16.47 -22.39
C ALA A 435 10.84 17.91 -22.63
N LYS A 436 11.76 18.39 -21.79
CA LYS A 436 12.26 19.77 -21.83
C LYS A 436 13.38 19.94 -22.87
N GLY A 437 13.61 21.18 -23.31
CA GLY A 437 14.75 21.55 -24.16
C GLY A 437 14.84 23.04 -24.48
N GLU A 438 15.67 23.44 -25.46
CA GLU A 438 15.54 24.77 -26.06
C GLU A 438 14.20 24.87 -26.80
N LEU A 439 13.79 23.81 -27.49
CA LEU A 439 12.41 23.57 -27.89
C LEU A 439 11.81 22.46 -27.03
N GLY A 440 10.61 22.66 -26.50
CA GLY A 440 9.89 21.61 -25.78
C GLY A 440 9.53 20.42 -26.68
N GLY A 441 9.47 19.23 -26.09
CA GLY A 441 9.17 17.97 -26.77
C GLY A 441 7.69 17.58 -26.77
N GLU A 442 7.40 16.29 -26.96
CA GLU A 442 6.04 15.74 -27.06
C GLU A 442 5.75 14.75 -25.92
N ILE A 443 4.61 14.90 -25.23
CA ILE A 443 4.14 13.97 -24.21
C ILE A 443 2.69 13.58 -24.50
N HIS A 444 2.49 12.32 -24.89
CA HIS A 444 1.21 11.79 -25.36
C HIS A 444 0.73 10.66 -24.43
N LEU A 445 -0.43 10.84 -23.80
CA LEU A 445 -1.01 9.91 -22.83
C LEU A 445 -2.39 9.46 -23.33
N PHE A 446 -2.49 8.22 -23.77
CA PHE A 446 -3.71 7.62 -24.32
C PHE A 446 -4.07 6.31 -23.61
N ALA A 447 -5.36 6.17 -23.29
CA ALA A 447 -5.97 5.01 -22.66
C ALA A 447 -7.49 5.07 -22.87
N GLU A 448 -8.23 3.99 -22.63
CA GLU A 448 -9.70 4.06 -22.50
C GLU A 448 -10.11 4.94 -21.30
N ARG A 449 -9.37 4.86 -20.18
CA ARG A 449 -9.55 5.69 -18.99
C ARG A 449 -8.22 6.26 -18.48
N LEU A 450 -8.17 7.58 -18.27
CA LEU A 450 -7.03 8.29 -17.71
C LEU A 450 -7.32 8.81 -16.31
N GLN A 451 -6.37 8.63 -15.41
CA GLN A 451 -6.38 9.16 -14.04
C GLN A 451 -5.01 9.81 -13.75
N LEU A 452 -4.94 11.14 -13.87
CA LEU A 452 -3.75 11.90 -13.50
C LEU A 452 -3.92 12.41 -12.07
N LEU A 453 -3.06 11.95 -11.17
CA LEU A 453 -3.15 12.12 -9.73
C LEU A 453 -1.87 12.78 -9.21
N ALA A 454 -1.86 14.10 -9.06
CA ALA A 454 -0.66 14.88 -8.74
C ALA A 454 0.48 14.67 -9.75
N THR A 455 0.13 14.42 -11.02
CA THR A 455 1.10 14.18 -12.08
C THR A 455 1.78 15.50 -12.45
N GLU A 456 3.09 15.47 -12.63
CA GLU A 456 3.82 16.60 -13.22
C GLU A 456 4.18 16.26 -14.67
N VAL A 457 3.67 17.04 -15.63
CA VAL A 457 3.97 16.87 -17.04
C VAL A 457 4.59 18.15 -17.57
N ASN A 458 5.83 18.09 -18.05
CA ASN A 458 6.57 19.27 -18.47
C ASN A 458 7.26 19.09 -19.83
N ALA A 459 6.70 19.75 -20.83
CA ALA A 459 7.23 19.90 -22.18
C ALA A 459 7.63 21.35 -22.47
N SER A 460 8.08 22.12 -21.48
CA SER A 460 8.46 23.53 -21.66
C SER A 460 9.83 23.65 -22.34
N GLY A 461 10.07 24.79 -23.00
CA GLY A 461 11.37 25.09 -23.61
C GLY A 461 11.73 26.58 -23.62
N ASN A 462 13.03 26.87 -23.69
CA ASN A 462 13.52 28.27 -23.65
C ASN A 462 13.07 29.09 -24.87
N SER A 463 13.23 28.52 -26.06
CA SER A 463 12.93 29.10 -27.38
C SER A 463 11.56 28.68 -27.93
N GLY A 464 10.82 27.81 -27.23
CA GLY A 464 9.43 27.45 -27.54
C GLY A 464 8.93 26.27 -26.70
N GLY A 465 7.65 26.31 -26.30
CA GLY A 465 6.99 25.20 -25.61
C GLY A 465 6.63 24.04 -26.54
N GLY A 466 6.46 22.86 -25.95
CA GLY A 466 6.19 21.59 -26.63
C GLY A 466 4.70 21.24 -26.71
N GLU A 467 4.40 19.94 -26.81
CA GLU A 467 3.04 19.41 -26.93
C GLU A 467 2.73 18.38 -25.84
N ILE A 468 1.56 18.53 -25.21
CA ILE A 468 1.01 17.59 -24.24
C ILE A 468 -0.40 17.19 -24.71
N LEU A 469 -0.63 15.91 -24.97
CA LEU A 469 -1.95 15.36 -25.32
C LEU A 469 -2.37 14.33 -24.27
N VAL A 470 -3.53 14.53 -23.65
CA VAL A 470 -4.09 13.66 -22.61
C VAL A 470 -5.48 13.21 -23.04
N GLY A 471 -5.62 11.92 -23.37
CA GLY A 471 -6.88 11.29 -23.73
C GLY A 471 -7.38 11.59 -25.14
N GLY A 472 -6.75 12.52 -25.85
CA GLY A 472 -7.03 12.76 -27.25
C GLY A 472 -6.37 14.04 -27.76
N ASP A 473 -6.52 14.24 -29.06
CA ASP A 473 -6.04 15.39 -29.80
C ASP A 473 -7.16 16.44 -29.98
N TYR A 474 -6.86 17.54 -30.68
CA TYR A 474 -7.76 18.68 -30.83
C TYR A 474 -9.14 18.28 -31.34
N GLN A 475 -10.15 18.63 -30.56
CA GLN A 475 -11.55 18.30 -30.81
C GLN A 475 -11.81 16.78 -30.99
N GLY A 476 -10.96 15.95 -30.40
CA GLY A 476 -11.02 14.49 -30.50
C GLY A 476 -10.60 13.92 -31.86
N ASN A 477 -9.84 14.65 -32.69
CA ASN A 477 -9.38 14.15 -33.99
C ASN A 477 -8.04 13.39 -33.92
N THR A 478 -7.89 12.52 -32.93
CA THR A 478 -6.66 11.76 -32.67
C THR A 478 -6.31 10.85 -33.84
N VAL A 479 -5.04 10.87 -34.24
CA VAL A 479 -4.48 10.02 -35.30
C VAL A 479 -3.50 9.05 -34.65
N GLY A 480 -3.68 7.75 -34.88
CA GLY A 480 -2.77 6.71 -34.37
C GLY A 480 -3.17 6.11 -33.02
N ALA A 481 -4.05 6.77 -32.25
CA ALA A 481 -4.60 6.26 -30.99
C ALA A 481 -6.13 6.47 -30.90
N GLU A 482 -6.78 5.77 -29.97
CA GLU A 482 -8.20 6.00 -29.64
C GLU A 482 -8.33 7.12 -28.60
N ASN A 483 -9.42 7.89 -28.70
CA ASN A 483 -9.77 8.85 -27.65
C ASN A 483 -10.19 8.12 -26.39
N ALA A 484 -9.78 8.65 -25.23
CA ALA A 484 -10.26 8.20 -23.94
C ALA A 484 -11.78 8.32 -23.85
N LEU A 485 -12.39 7.35 -23.19
CA LEU A 485 -13.80 7.43 -22.80
C LEU A 485 -13.94 8.34 -21.58
N LYS A 486 -13.01 8.26 -20.64
CA LYS A 486 -13.00 9.06 -19.42
C LYS A 486 -11.61 9.59 -19.10
N THR A 487 -11.52 10.87 -18.76
CA THR A 487 -10.27 11.51 -18.33
C THR A 487 -10.53 12.25 -17.02
N PHE A 488 -9.84 11.83 -15.95
CA PHE A 488 -9.84 12.53 -14.67
C PHE A 488 -8.45 13.12 -14.42
N VAL A 489 -8.41 14.42 -14.16
CA VAL A 489 -7.20 15.15 -13.80
C VAL A 489 -7.48 15.82 -12.45
N ASN A 490 -6.79 15.37 -11.40
CA ASN A 490 -6.97 15.95 -10.08
C ASN A 490 -6.33 17.34 -9.97
N HIS A 491 -6.61 18.03 -8.87
CA HIS A 491 -6.12 19.39 -8.63
C HIS A 491 -4.59 19.48 -8.52
N ALA A 492 -3.91 18.46 -8.01
CA ALA A 492 -2.47 18.54 -7.83
C ALA A 492 -1.69 18.32 -9.14
N THR A 493 -2.39 18.00 -10.25
CA THR A 493 -1.75 17.73 -11.53
C THR A 493 -1.38 19.03 -12.25
N THR A 494 -0.17 19.11 -12.79
CA THR A 494 0.28 20.24 -13.62
C THR A 494 0.71 19.78 -15.01
N LEU A 495 0.25 20.49 -16.04
CA LEU A 495 0.57 20.25 -17.44
C LEU A 495 1.20 21.51 -18.05
N GLN A 496 2.52 21.52 -18.26
CA GLN A 496 3.29 22.72 -18.61
C GLN A 496 3.97 22.59 -19.98
N ALA A 497 3.61 23.48 -20.91
CA ALA A 497 4.23 23.60 -22.23
C ALA A 497 4.62 25.07 -22.50
N ASP A 498 5.33 25.69 -21.56
CA ASP A 498 5.67 27.13 -21.65
C ASP A 498 6.85 27.39 -22.59
N GLY A 499 6.80 28.53 -23.28
CA GLY A 499 8.00 29.21 -23.77
C GLY A 499 8.60 30.03 -22.63
N LEU A 500 9.85 29.77 -22.23
CA LEU A 500 10.41 30.37 -21.01
C LEU A 500 11.15 31.71 -21.27
N GLN A 501 11.89 31.85 -22.37
CA GLN A 501 12.70 33.03 -22.68
C GLN A 501 12.11 33.87 -23.82
N ASP A 502 12.43 33.55 -25.07
CA ASP A 502 11.94 34.26 -26.26
C ASP A 502 11.01 33.39 -27.14
N GLY A 503 10.56 32.27 -26.58
CA GLY A 503 9.73 31.26 -27.22
C GLY A 503 8.23 31.47 -27.12
N GLU A 504 7.52 30.96 -28.13
CA GLU A 504 6.07 30.82 -28.12
C GLU A 504 5.65 29.73 -27.11
N GLY A 505 4.50 29.91 -26.47
CA GLY A 505 3.86 28.86 -25.69
C GLY A 505 3.44 27.70 -26.58
N GLY A 506 3.50 26.49 -26.03
CA GLY A 506 3.21 25.24 -26.70
C GLY A 506 1.73 24.89 -26.75
N ARG A 507 1.43 23.60 -26.68
CA ARG A 507 0.09 23.07 -26.84
C ARG A 507 -0.24 22.05 -25.75
N VAL A 508 -1.36 22.22 -25.06
CA VAL A 508 -1.85 21.25 -24.07
C VAL A 508 -3.31 20.91 -24.34
N ILE A 509 -3.63 19.63 -24.49
CA ILE A 509 -5.00 19.17 -24.77
C ILE A 509 -5.38 18.06 -23.82
N VAL A 510 -6.57 18.19 -23.24
CA VAL A 510 -7.22 17.18 -22.41
C VAL A 510 -8.59 16.86 -23.01
N TRP A 511 -8.81 15.59 -23.36
CA TRP A 511 -10.01 15.14 -24.06
C TRP A 511 -10.57 13.82 -23.51
N ALA A 512 -11.90 13.69 -23.60
CA ALA A 512 -12.59 12.40 -23.50
C ALA A 512 -13.92 12.38 -24.28
N GLU A 513 -14.31 11.20 -24.77
CA GLU A 513 -15.55 10.96 -25.50
C GLU A 513 -16.80 11.01 -24.61
N GLN A 514 -16.71 10.53 -23.37
CA GLN A 514 -17.85 10.48 -22.45
C GLN A 514 -17.76 11.57 -21.38
N GLU A 515 -16.63 11.65 -20.67
CA GLU A 515 -16.54 12.47 -19.46
C GLU A 515 -15.09 12.95 -19.23
N THR A 516 -14.93 14.27 -19.14
CA THR A 516 -13.68 14.90 -18.72
C THR A 516 -13.92 15.65 -17.41
N ASP A 517 -13.22 15.25 -16.36
CA ASP A 517 -13.22 15.89 -15.05
C ASP A 517 -11.83 16.49 -14.81
N PHE A 518 -11.72 17.80 -15.02
CA PHE A 518 -10.45 18.51 -14.96
C PHE A 518 -10.42 19.49 -13.79
N TYR A 519 -9.52 19.26 -12.84
CA TYR A 519 -9.32 20.09 -11.66
C TYR A 519 -7.90 20.67 -11.53
N GLY A 520 -6.95 20.25 -12.36
CA GLY A 520 -5.54 20.65 -12.26
C GLY A 520 -5.19 21.97 -12.96
N ASN A 521 -3.89 22.19 -13.19
CA ASN A 521 -3.36 23.38 -13.83
C ASN A 521 -2.75 23.07 -15.21
N LEU A 522 -3.01 23.93 -16.20
CA LEU A 522 -2.39 23.86 -17.52
C LEU A 522 -1.77 25.20 -17.92
N THR A 523 -0.56 25.17 -18.44
CA THR A 523 0.15 26.37 -18.88
C THR A 523 0.77 26.21 -20.27
N ALA A 524 0.64 27.25 -21.07
CA ALA A 524 1.34 27.41 -22.35
C ALA A 524 1.66 28.89 -22.54
N ARG A 525 2.43 29.45 -21.61
CA ARG A 525 2.78 30.88 -21.60
C ARG A 525 3.82 31.21 -22.66
N GLY A 526 3.77 32.44 -23.17
CA GLY A 526 4.84 33.01 -23.99
C GLY A 526 6.00 33.51 -23.14
N GLY A 527 7.22 33.46 -23.69
CA GLY A 527 8.46 33.76 -22.98
C GLY A 527 8.56 35.18 -22.41
N GLU A 528 9.34 35.30 -21.32
CA GLU A 528 9.52 36.56 -20.60
C GLU A 528 10.16 37.67 -21.46
N LEU A 529 11.01 37.31 -22.42
CA LEU A 529 11.70 38.23 -23.34
C LEU A 529 10.97 38.40 -24.68
N GLY A 530 10.05 37.51 -25.02
CA GLY A 530 9.26 37.51 -26.26
C GLY A 530 8.55 36.18 -26.51
N GLY A 531 7.58 36.17 -27.44
CA GLY A 531 6.77 34.99 -27.80
C GLY A 531 5.29 35.13 -27.40
N ASN A 532 4.37 34.62 -28.21
CA ASN A 532 2.94 34.58 -27.89
C ASN A 532 2.63 33.38 -26.98
N GLY A 533 1.48 33.41 -26.33
CA GLY A 533 0.94 32.27 -25.60
C GLY A 533 0.41 31.21 -26.56
N GLY A 534 0.35 29.99 -26.06
CA GLY A 534 0.03 28.78 -26.80
C GLY A 534 -1.45 28.41 -26.84
N LEU A 535 -1.72 27.15 -27.20
CA LEU A 535 -3.08 26.61 -27.29
C LEU A 535 -3.35 25.63 -26.15
N LEU A 536 -4.44 25.87 -25.44
CA LEU A 536 -4.94 25.03 -24.37
C LEU A 536 -6.34 24.53 -24.75
N GLU A 537 -6.63 23.25 -24.58
CA GLU A 537 -7.99 22.70 -24.72
C GLU A 537 -8.32 21.75 -23.57
N VAL A 538 -9.50 21.92 -22.97
CA VAL A 538 -10.11 20.91 -22.10
C VAL A 538 -11.55 20.69 -22.51
N SER A 539 -11.82 19.49 -23.00
CA SER A 539 -13.10 19.18 -23.63
C SER A 539 -13.59 17.80 -23.26
N GLY A 540 -14.92 17.65 -23.23
CA GLY A 540 -15.61 16.39 -23.00
C GLY A 540 -16.84 16.32 -23.89
N LYS A 541 -16.85 15.37 -24.84
CA LYS A 541 -17.92 15.29 -25.85
C LYS A 541 -19.28 14.91 -25.25
N GLY A 542 -19.28 14.11 -24.19
CA GLY A 542 -20.47 13.80 -23.40
C GLY A 542 -20.73 14.83 -22.30
N SER A 543 -19.78 14.96 -21.39
CA SER A 543 -19.79 15.84 -20.22
C SER A 543 -18.40 16.43 -19.96
N LEU A 544 -18.36 17.67 -19.45
CA LEU A 544 -17.14 18.34 -19.00
C LEU A 544 -17.41 18.95 -17.62
N VAL A 545 -16.57 18.60 -16.66
CA VAL A 545 -16.38 19.37 -15.43
C VAL A 545 -15.02 20.05 -15.52
N PHE A 546 -15.04 21.39 -15.48
CA PHE A 546 -13.83 22.20 -15.46
C PHE A 546 -13.79 23.01 -14.16
N GLY A 547 -12.94 22.58 -13.23
CA GLY A 547 -12.71 23.21 -11.93
C GLY A 547 -11.28 23.73 -11.73
N GLY A 548 -10.37 23.44 -12.66
CA GLY A 548 -8.95 23.83 -12.63
C GLY A 548 -8.64 25.20 -13.23
N LEU A 549 -7.36 25.43 -13.51
CA LEU A 549 -6.82 26.68 -14.09
C LEU A 549 -6.23 26.46 -15.47
N GLY A 550 -6.20 27.53 -16.27
CA GLY A 550 -5.46 27.52 -17.52
C GLY A 550 -4.85 28.86 -17.89
N ASP A 551 -3.53 28.88 -18.07
CA ASP A 551 -2.75 30.09 -18.36
C ASP A 551 -2.01 30.01 -19.71
N ALA A 552 -2.55 30.72 -20.70
CA ALA A 552 -1.91 30.95 -22.00
C ALA A 552 -1.40 32.40 -22.14
N SER A 553 -1.05 33.07 -21.05
CA SER A 553 -0.63 34.48 -21.07
C SER A 553 0.71 34.67 -21.78
N ALA A 554 0.98 35.91 -22.20
CA ALA A 554 2.26 36.30 -22.76
C ALA A 554 2.60 37.72 -22.30
N ALA A 555 3.69 37.87 -21.54
CA ALA A 555 4.09 39.17 -20.99
C ALA A 555 4.49 40.18 -22.08
N ASN A 556 5.17 39.70 -23.12
CA ASN A 556 5.71 40.51 -24.22
C ASN A 556 5.24 40.04 -25.61
N GLY A 557 4.13 39.29 -25.67
CA GLY A 557 3.51 38.78 -26.90
C GLY A 557 1.98 38.87 -26.89
N VAL A 558 1.34 38.17 -27.82
CA VAL A 558 -0.12 38.00 -27.83
C VAL A 558 -0.49 36.83 -26.91
N ALA A 559 -1.50 36.98 -26.06
CA ALA A 559 -1.98 35.84 -25.26
C ALA A 559 -2.58 34.75 -26.17
N GLY A 560 -2.41 33.50 -25.76
CA GLY A 560 -2.95 32.32 -26.41
C GLY A 560 -4.43 32.08 -26.12
N GLU A 561 -4.89 30.86 -26.38
CA GLU A 561 -6.31 30.48 -26.32
C GLU A 561 -6.53 29.30 -25.37
N LEU A 562 -7.57 29.36 -24.54
CA LEU A 562 -8.14 28.22 -23.83
C LEU A 562 -9.51 27.89 -24.43
N LEU A 563 -9.61 26.71 -25.03
CA LEU A 563 -10.85 26.19 -25.60
C LEU A 563 -11.53 25.22 -24.62
N LEU A 564 -12.81 25.46 -24.36
CA LEU A 564 -13.71 24.54 -23.67
C LEU A 564 -14.88 24.24 -24.61
N ASP A 565 -15.01 23.00 -25.10
CA ASP A 565 -16.07 22.62 -26.05
C ASP A 565 -16.96 21.48 -25.54
N PRO A 566 -17.74 21.70 -24.46
CA PRO A 566 -18.68 20.69 -23.97
C PRO A 566 -19.97 20.66 -24.79
N LYS A 567 -20.68 19.53 -24.73
CA LYS A 567 -22.02 19.39 -25.35
C LYS A 567 -23.02 20.44 -24.86
N ASN A 568 -23.00 20.76 -23.57
CA ASN A 568 -23.81 21.81 -22.94
C ASN A 568 -22.97 22.54 -21.89
N ILE A 569 -23.09 23.87 -21.79
CA ILE A 569 -22.49 24.67 -20.71
C ILE A 569 -23.60 25.05 -19.73
N ALA A 570 -23.48 24.61 -18.47
CA ALA A 570 -24.30 25.08 -17.37
C ALA A 570 -23.42 25.85 -16.38
N ILE A 571 -23.67 27.16 -16.24
CA ILE A 571 -23.02 27.99 -15.21
C ILE A 571 -23.98 28.03 -14.02
N ALA A 572 -23.70 27.23 -13.00
CA ALA A 572 -24.52 27.17 -11.80
C ALA A 572 -23.64 27.09 -10.54
N ALA A 573 -24.15 27.56 -9.39
CA ALA A 573 -23.70 27.05 -8.09
C ALA A 573 -23.84 25.52 -8.11
N PRO A 574 -23.08 24.71 -7.34
CA PRO A 574 -23.22 23.26 -7.36
C PRO A 574 -24.70 22.89 -7.21
N THR A 575 -25.33 22.54 -8.33
CA THR A 575 -26.77 22.28 -8.42
C THR A 575 -27.07 20.84 -8.06
N ASP A 576 -26.07 20.10 -7.61
CA ASP A 576 -26.24 18.74 -7.15
C ASP A 576 -26.47 18.72 -5.64
N PRO A 577 -27.71 18.52 -5.16
CA PRO A 577 -27.95 18.23 -3.75
C PRO A 577 -27.26 16.93 -3.27
N ASN A 578 -26.64 16.15 -4.17
CA ASN A 578 -25.92 14.91 -3.89
C ASN A 578 -24.39 15.08 -3.75
N ASN A 579 -23.83 16.25 -4.10
CA ASN A 579 -22.40 16.50 -3.96
C ASN A 579 -22.11 18.00 -3.80
N THR A 580 -21.86 18.47 -2.58
CA THR A 580 -21.65 19.92 -2.33
C THR A 580 -20.22 20.43 -2.58
N GLY A 581 -19.43 19.73 -3.40
CA GLY A 581 -18.15 20.24 -3.92
C GLY A 581 -16.97 20.24 -2.95
N THR A 582 -17.13 19.60 -1.79
CA THR A 582 -16.21 19.65 -0.64
C THR A 582 -15.53 18.31 -0.34
N SER A 583 -15.64 17.32 -1.23
CA SER A 583 -14.90 16.06 -1.10
C SER A 583 -13.87 15.89 -2.23
N ILE A 584 -12.87 15.05 -1.98
CA ILE A 584 -11.81 14.69 -2.94
C ILE A 584 -11.82 13.17 -3.08
N PRO A 585 -12.04 12.64 -4.28
CA PRO A 585 -12.00 11.20 -4.47
C PRO A 585 -10.56 10.69 -4.44
N LEU A 586 -10.32 9.60 -3.71
CA LEU A 586 -9.18 8.72 -3.94
C LEU A 586 -9.63 7.69 -4.97
N LEU A 587 -8.98 7.68 -6.13
CA LEU A 587 -9.37 6.80 -7.23
C LEU A 587 -8.65 5.46 -7.10
N ASP A 588 -9.41 4.38 -7.31
CA ASP A 588 -8.84 3.05 -7.55
C ASP A 588 -7.91 3.12 -8.77
N PRO A 589 -6.60 2.81 -8.61
CA PRO A 589 -5.63 2.86 -9.71
C PRO A 589 -5.87 1.80 -10.79
N ASN A 590 -6.58 0.70 -10.48
CA ASN A 590 -6.92 -0.36 -11.43
C ASN A 590 -8.44 -0.68 -11.41
N PRO A 591 -9.31 0.28 -11.74
CA PRO A 591 -10.74 0.17 -11.48
C PRO A 591 -11.41 -0.94 -12.28
N ALA A 592 -11.99 -1.92 -11.57
CA ALA A 592 -12.83 -2.98 -12.12
C ALA A 592 -13.98 -3.36 -11.16
N PRO A 593 -15.11 -3.88 -11.67
CA PRO A 593 -16.17 -4.43 -10.82
C PRO A 593 -15.64 -5.61 -9.99
N GLY A 594 -15.94 -5.63 -8.69
CA GLY A 594 -15.48 -6.70 -7.78
C GLY A 594 -14.24 -6.35 -6.96
N ASN A 595 -13.50 -5.31 -7.33
CA ASN A 595 -12.27 -4.87 -6.65
C ASN A 595 -12.46 -4.59 -5.15
N ARG A 596 -13.64 -4.09 -4.76
CA ARG A 596 -13.95 -3.64 -3.39
C ARG A 596 -12.98 -2.58 -2.88
N PHE A 597 -12.57 -1.64 -3.74
CA PHE A 597 -11.66 -0.57 -3.35
C PHE A 597 -12.19 0.22 -2.14
N GLY A 598 -11.37 0.32 -1.09
CA GLY A 598 -11.75 0.95 0.17
C GLY A 598 -12.41 0.00 1.17
N GLU A 599 -12.33 -1.33 0.98
CA GLU A 599 -12.85 -2.29 1.96
C GLU A 599 -12.19 -2.12 3.33
N ASN A 600 -10.90 -1.74 3.33
CA ASN A 600 -10.22 -1.26 4.52
C ASN A 600 -9.39 -0.02 4.25
N THR A 601 -9.31 0.86 5.26
CA THR A 601 -8.53 2.08 5.20
C THR A 601 -7.85 2.36 6.54
N ALA A 602 -6.63 2.89 6.48
CA ALA A 602 -5.93 3.44 7.63
C ALA A 602 -5.30 4.78 7.31
N VAL A 603 -5.44 5.70 8.26
CA VAL A 603 -4.78 7.01 8.24
C VAL A 603 -3.52 6.86 9.08
N LEU A 604 -2.37 7.11 8.47
CA LEU A 604 -1.08 6.95 9.09
C LEU A 604 -0.72 8.20 9.91
N THR A 605 0.30 8.09 10.76
CA THR A 605 0.74 9.22 11.60
C THR A 605 1.43 10.34 10.82
N ASN A 606 1.79 10.08 9.55
CA ASN A 606 2.26 11.07 8.58
C ASN A 606 1.14 11.59 7.64
N ASP A 607 -0.12 11.32 7.99
CA ASP A 607 -1.34 11.69 7.24
C ASP A 607 -1.57 10.95 5.92
N ASN A 608 -0.63 10.12 5.45
CA ASN A 608 -0.87 9.25 4.30
C ASN A 608 -2.01 8.26 4.59
N ILE A 609 -2.69 7.82 3.54
CA ILE A 609 -3.85 6.94 3.62
C ILE A 609 -3.54 5.65 2.89
N ALA A 610 -3.52 4.54 3.63
CA ALA A 610 -3.43 3.20 3.05
C ALA A 610 -4.85 2.67 2.78
N VAL A 611 -5.07 2.12 1.59
CA VAL A 611 -6.38 1.67 1.07
C VAL A 611 -6.25 0.28 0.46
N ILE A 612 -7.09 -0.66 0.89
CA ILE A 612 -7.12 -2.03 0.35
C ILE A 612 -8.10 -2.13 -0.84
N SER A 613 -7.68 -2.87 -1.87
CA SER A 613 -8.48 -3.30 -3.02
C SER A 613 -8.32 -4.82 -3.20
N PRO A 614 -9.06 -5.65 -2.44
CA PRO A 614 -8.73 -7.07 -2.38
C PRO A 614 -9.13 -7.86 -3.63
N GLY A 615 -10.04 -7.37 -4.46
CA GLY A 615 -10.37 -8.00 -5.75
C GLY A 615 -9.51 -7.50 -6.92
N ASP A 616 -8.41 -6.79 -6.67
CA ASP A 616 -7.59 -6.21 -7.73
C ASP A 616 -6.90 -7.28 -8.60
N ASP A 617 -7.01 -7.11 -9.91
CA ASP A 617 -6.55 -8.06 -10.93
C ASP A 617 -5.19 -7.68 -11.57
N LEU A 618 -4.47 -6.68 -11.07
CA LEU A 618 -3.29 -6.12 -11.75
C LEU A 618 -2.20 -7.18 -12.01
N THR A 619 -1.92 -8.01 -11.02
CA THR A 619 -0.84 -9.01 -11.04
C THR A 619 -1.33 -10.43 -11.33
N ALA A 620 -2.53 -10.77 -10.87
CA ALA A 620 -3.24 -12.03 -11.14
C ALA A 620 -4.73 -11.84 -10.76
N GLN A 621 -5.59 -12.75 -11.22
CA GLN A 621 -7.04 -12.67 -10.98
C GLN A 621 -7.36 -12.67 -9.48
N ASP A 622 -8.07 -11.67 -8.97
CA ASP A 622 -8.44 -11.49 -7.57
C ASP A 622 -7.23 -11.60 -6.63
N ALA A 623 -6.05 -11.18 -7.09
CA ALA A 623 -4.84 -11.23 -6.29
C ALA A 623 -4.86 -10.18 -5.18
N GLY A 624 -5.49 -9.03 -5.41
CA GLY A 624 -5.64 -7.94 -4.46
C GLY A 624 -4.43 -7.01 -4.37
N ALA A 625 -4.66 -5.82 -3.82
CA ALA A 625 -3.64 -4.79 -3.65
C ALA A 625 -3.87 -3.91 -2.42
N VAL A 626 -2.78 -3.32 -1.91
CA VAL A 626 -2.79 -2.23 -0.93
C VAL A 626 -2.11 -1.01 -1.56
N TYR A 627 -2.84 0.08 -1.68
CA TYR A 627 -2.40 1.35 -2.25
C TYR A 627 -2.15 2.37 -1.14
N LEU A 628 -1.09 3.18 -1.26
CA LEU A 628 -0.76 4.27 -0.34
C LEU A 628 -0.94 5.61 -1.05
N PHE A 629 -1.74 6.50 -0.48
CA PHE A 629 -2.04 7.82 -1.04
C PHE A 629 -1.58 8.96 -0.13
N ASP A 630 -1.17 10.07 -0.73
CA ASP A 630 -1.00 11.35 -0.04
C ASP A 630 -2.38 11.99 0.20
N SER A 631 -2.71 12.32 1.45
CA SER A 631 -4.04 12.87 1.78
C SER A 631 -4.30 14.29 1.26
N ASN A 632 -3.24 15.02 0.91
CA ASN A 632 -3.31 16.45 0.57
C ASN A 632 -3.40 16.66 -0.95
N THR A 633 -2.70 15.83 -1.71
CA THR A 633 -2.61 15.90 -3.17
C THR A 633 -3.44 14.81 -3.84
N GLY A 634 -3.73 13.70 -3.15
CA GLY A 634 -4.31 12.50 -3.74
C GLY A 634 -3.34 11.69 -4.61
N ALA A 635 -2.04 12.00 -4.55
CA ALA A 635 -1.01 11.27 -5.27
C ALA A 635 -0.95 9.81 -4.81
N LEU A 636 -0.75 8.88 -5.75
CA LEU A 636 -0.42 7.50 -5.45
C LEU A 636 1.08 7.40 -5.12
N ILE A 637 1.39 7.17 -3.85
CA ILE A 637 2.77 7.09 -3.35
C ILE A 637 3.40 5.72 -3.66
N GLY A 638 2.64 4.64 -3.46
CA GLY A 638 3.15 3.28 -3.59
C GLY A 638 2.06 2.23 -3.61
N SER A 639 2.44 1.00 -3.96
CA SER A 639 1.54 -0.15 -3.93
C SER A 639 2.26 -1.45 -3.55
N ILE A 640 1.51 -2.33 -2.89
CA ILE A 640 1.88 -3.73 -2.61
C ILE A 640 0.78 -4.58 -3.20
N ASN A 641 1.13 -5.55 -4.05
CA ASN A 641 0.17 -6.36 -4.78
C ASN A 641 0.32 -7.83 -4.39
N GLY A 642 -0.79 -8.55 -4.33
CA GLY A 642 -0.80 -10.00 -4.25
C GLY A 642 -0.13 -10.61 -5.47
N ALA A 643 0.29 -11.88 -5.38
CA ALA A 643 1.07 -12.52 -6.43
C ALA A 643 0.34 -13.69 -7.10
N LYS A 644 -0.64 -14.29 -6.42
CA LYS A 644 -1.37 -15.47 -6.92
C LYS A 644 -2.86 -15.19 -7.09
N PRO A 645 -3.53 -15.93 -8.00
CA PRO A 645 -4.96 -15.80 -8.17
C PRO A 645 -5.73 -16.13 -6.89
N SER A 646 -6.77 -15.36 -6.59
CA SER A 646 -7.66 -15.56 -5.44
C SER A 646 -6.97 -15.47 -4.07
N ASP A 647 -5.77 -14.89 -3.98
CA ASP A 647 -5.15 -14.51 -2.70
C ASP A 647 -6.00 -13.47 -1.96
N PHE A 648 -6.80 -12.68 -2.69
CA PHE A 648 -7.60 -11.57 -2.18
C PHE A 648 -6.84 -10.68 -1.19
N PHE A 649 -5.63 -10.29 -1.57
CA PHE A 649 -4.64 -9.69 -0.70
C PHE A 649 -5.20 -8.50 0.09
N GLY A 650 -5.16 -8.63 1.42
CA GLY A 650 -5.68 -7.63 2.36
C GLY A 650 -7.19 -7.72 2.65
N ALA A 651 -7.91 -8.71 2.11
CA ALA A 651 -9.33 -8.89 2.38
C ALA A 651 -9.61 -9.29 3.83
N ASP A 652 -10.82 -8.95 4.29
CA ASP A 652 -11.38 -9.41 5.54
C ASP A 652 -12.59 -10.29 5.25
N PHE A 653 -12.40 -11.61 5.23
CA PHE A 653 -13.48 -12.52 4.82
C PHE A 653 -14.41 -12.94 5.96
N PHE A 654 -13.99 -12.86 7.22
CA PHE A 654 -14.73 -13.57 8.26
C PHE A 654 -14.90 -12.85 9.59
N PHE A 655 -13.97 -12.00 10.07
CA PHE A 655 -14.01 -11.60 11.50
C PHE A 655 -13.39 -10.24 11.89
N GLY A 656 -13.18 -9.29 10.98
CA GLY A 656 -12.76 -7.93 11.39
C GLY A 656 -11.25 -7.74 11.54
N SER A 657 -10.43 -8.71 11.12
CA SER A 657 -9.01 -8.83 11.47
C SER A 657 -8.03 -8.59 10.30
N GLY A 658 -8.52 -8.43 9.07
CA GLY A 658 -7.74 -7.95 7.92
C GLY A 658 -7.51 -6.42 7.92
N ARG A 659 -7.33 -5.81 9.10
CA ARG A 659 -7.22 -4.34 9.24
C ARG A 659 -5.80 -3.85 9.00
N ILE A 660 -5.69 -2.79 8.20
CA ILE A 660 -4.47 -1.99 8.19
C ILE A 660 -4.34 -1.32 9.55
N THR A 661 -3.25 -1.61 10.24
CA THR A 661 -2.93 -1.06 11.55
C THR A 661 -1.79 -0.06 11.38
N ALA A 662 -2.10 1.22 11.59
CA ALA A 662 -1.10 2.29 11.60
C ALA A 662 -0.22 2.18 12.86
N LEU A 663 1.09 2.35 12.69
CA LEU A 663 2.06 2.34 13.78
C LEU A 663 2.47 3.77 14.13
N SER A 664 2.88 3.97 15.39
CA SER A 664 3.29 5.28 15.91
C SER A 664 4.57 5.83 15.27
N ASN A 665 5.33 4.99 14.55
CA ASN A 665 6.55 5.36 13.83
C ASN A 665 6.32 5.77 12.36
N GLY A 666 5.07 5.78 11.88
CA GLY A 666 4.72 6.13 10.50
C GLY A 666 4.48 4.92 9.59
N ASN A 667 4.92 3.72 9.98
CA ASN A 667 4.69 2.49 9.21
C ASN A 667 3.27 1.95 9.40
N TYR A 668 2.93 0.92 8.63
CA TYR A 668 1.67 0.20 8.79
C TYR A 668 1.85 -1.30 8.59
N VAL A 669 0.94 -2.06 9.20
CA VAL A 669 0.96 -3.53 9.16
C VAL A 669 -0.44 -4.05 8.82
N PHE A 670 -0.52 -5.13 8.06
CA PHE A 670 -1.78 -5.77 7.69
C PHE A 670 -1.60 -7.28 7.49
N GLY A 671 -2.70 -8.03 7.57
CA GLY A 671 -2.74 -9.48 7.36
C GLY A 671 -3.19 -9.84 5.95
N ASN A 672 -2.76 -11.01 5.47
CA ASN A 672 -3.33 -11.71 4.33
C ASN A 672 -3.44 -13.21 4.66
N PRO A 673 -4.55 -13.66 5.27
CA PRO A 673 -4.70 -15.04 5.72
C PRO A 673 -4.78 -16.07 4.58
N SER A 674 -5.32 -15.69 3.43
CA SER A 674 -5.44 -16.57 2.24
C SER A 674 -4.18 -16.59 1.38
N ALA A 675 -3.06 -16.05 1.87
CA ALA A 675 -1.81 -16.07 1.12
C ALA A 675 -1.25 -17.49 1.00
N ASP A 676 -1.13 -17.98 -0.24
CA ASP A 676 -0.42 -19.23 -0.48
C ASP A 676 1.10 -19.01 -0.47
N ILE A 677 1.81 -19.65 0.46
CA ILE A 677 3.26 -19.48 0.62
C ILE A 677 4.01 -20.68 0.07
N ARG A 678 4.71 -20.47 -1.04
CA ARG A 678 5.30 -21.55 -1.87
C ARG A 678 4.19 -22.51 -2.33
N ASP A 679 4.24 -23.76 -1.88
CA ASP A 679 3.26 -24.81 -2.17
C ASP A 679 2.29 -25.04 -1.00
N LEU A 680 2.36 -24.22 0.06
CA LEU A 680 1.46 -24.29 1.21
C LEU A 680 0.23 -23.43 0.93
N VAL A 681 -0.93 -24.08 0.84
CA VAL A 681 -2.23 -23.44 0.65
C VAL A 681 -2.64 -22.72 1.95
N ASP A 682 -3.13 -21.49 1.84
CA ASP A 682 -3.69 -20.71 2.96
C ASP A 682 -2.76 -20.63 4.20
N ALA A 683 -1.44 -20.64 3.99
CA ALA A 683 -0.47 -20.49 5.08
C ALA A 683 -0.57 -19.09 5.74
N GLY A 684 -0.98 -18.09 4.95
CA GLY A 684 -1.18 -16.71 5.36
C GLY A 684 0.09 -15.93 5.67
N THR A 685 -0.05 -14.60 5.77
CA THR A 685 1.05 -13.68 6.10
C THR A 685 0.60 -12.46 6.89
N VAL A 686 1.53 -11.90 7.68
CA VAL A 686 1.45 -10.54 8.23
C VAL A 686 2.58 -9.71 7.64
N ILE A 687 2.25 -8.56 7.07
CA ILE A 687 3.15 -7.74 6.26
C ILE A 687 3.32 -6.38 6.91
N LEU A 688 4.57 -5.98 7.13
CA LEU A 688 4.97 -4.64 7.55
C LEU A 688 5.37 -3.83 6.32
N ALA A 689 4.86 -2.61 6.20
CA ALA A 689 5.12 -1.71 5.09
C ALA A 689 5.53 -0.31 5.55
N ASP A 690 6.35 0.35 4.73
CA ASP A 690 6.80 1.71 4.95
C ASP A 690 5.70 2.71 4.58
N GLY A 691 5.30 3.56 5.52
CA GLY A 691 4.21 4.52 5.31
C GLY A 691 4.59 5.77 4.51
N ASN A 692 5.85 5.94 4.10
CA ASN A 692 6.30 7.04 3.25
C ASN A 692 6.48 6.60 1.79
N THR A 693 6.81 5.33 1.55
CA THR A 693 7.06 4.80 0.18
C THR A 693 6.01 3.79 -0.27
N GLY A 694 5.22 3.23 0.65
CA GLY A 694 4.25 2.17 0.35
C GLY A 694 4.90 0.84 -0.02
N THR A 695 6.19 0.63 0.30
CA THR A 695 6.92 -0.62 0.00
C THR A 695 6.87 -1.61 1.16
N GLU A 696 6.82 -2.90 0.85
CA GLU A 696 6.97 -3.97 1.85
C GLU A 696 8.36 -3.88 2.52
N ILE A 697 8.39 -3.81 3.85
CA ILE A 697 9.62 -3.89 4.68
C ILE A 697 9.93 -5.36 4.99
N SER A 698 8.90 -6.13 5.36
CA SER A 698 9.06 -7.53 5.74
C SER A 698 7.71 -8.26 5.80
N ARG A 699 7.77 -9.59 5.82
CA ARG A 699 6.62 -10.46 6.07
C ARG A 699 6.93 -11.55 7.08
N ILE A 700 5.92 -11.94 7.86
CA ILE A 700 5.92 -13.13 8.71
C ILE A 700 4.85 -14.07 8.15
N SER A 701 5.25 -15.28 7.76
CA SER A 701 4.38 -16.26 7.08
C SER A 701 4.13 -17.49 7.93
N GLY A 702 2.98 -18.16 7.69
CA GLY A 702 2.74 -19.51 8.18
C GLY A 702 3.76 -20.52 7.64
N ALA A 703 3.98 -21.58 8.41
CA ALA A 703 4.92 -22.65 8.07
C ALA A 703 4.24 -23.94 7.60
N ASN A 704 2.91 -24.02 7.73
CA ASN A 704 2.08 -25.16 7.34
C ASN A 704 0.89 -24.69 6.50
N GLU A 705 0.23 -25.64 5.82
CA GLU A 705 -1.08 -25.41 5.17
C GLU A 705 -2.11 -25.01 6.22
N ASP A 706 -3.05 -24.14 5.86
CA ASP A 706 -4.15 -23.67 6.71
C ASP A 706 -3.72 -22.95 8.02
N ASP A 707 -2.46 -22.53 8.14
CA ASP A 707 -1.97 -21.74 9.28
C ASP A 707 -2.67 -20.35 9.35
N GLU A 708 -3.15 -19.84 8.22
CA GLU A 708 -3.95 -18.61 8.06
C GLU A 708 -3.35 -17.38 8.78
N PHE A 709 -2.03 -17.20 8.72
CA PHE A 709 -1.37 -16.05 9.35
C PHE A 709 -1.97 -14.71 8.89
N GLY A 710 -2.21 -13.80 9.84
CA GLY A 710 -2.89 -12.54 9.56
C GLY A 710 -4.41 -12.61 9.69
N LEU A 711 -4.96 -13.75 10.12
CA LEU A 711 -6.36 -13.88 10.52
C LEU A 711 -6.65 -13.27 11.90
N GLY A 712 -5.70 -13.17 12.82
CA GLY A 712 -5.95 -12.54 14.12
C GLY A 712 -5.79 -11.02 14.08
N GLU A 713 -6.30 -10.34 15.12
CA GLU A 713 -6.13 -8.90 15.28
C GLU A 713 -4.63 -8.53 15.37
N ILE A 714 -4.28 -7.39 14.77
CA ILE A 714 -2.96 -6.78 14.89
C ILE A 714 -3.07 -5.52 15.75
N THR A 715 -2.35 -5.50 16.87
CA THR A 715 -2.38 -4.41 17.84
C THR A 715 -1.07 -3.63 17.82
N ALA A 716 -1.14 -2.34 17.52
CA ALA A 716 0.00 -1.44 17.65
C ALA A 716 0.31 -1.17 19.14
N LEU A 717 1.59 -1.17 19.49
CA LEU A 717 2.07 -0.82 20.82
C LEU A 717 2.64 0.60 20.83
N ASN A 718 2.55 1.28 21.98
CA ASN A 718 3.02 2.65 22.16
C ASN A 718 4.54 2.84 21.94
N ASN A 719 5.32 1.76 22.00
CA ASN A 719 6.77 1.75 21.75
C ASN A 719 7.14 1.59 20.26
N GLY A 720 6.15 1.53 19.36
CA GLY A 720 6.36 1.36 17.92
C GLY A 720 6.48 -0.10 17.47
N ASN A 721 6.35 -1.07 18.38
CA ASN A 721 6.20 -2.49 18.02
C ASN A 721 4.73 -2.82 17.71
N TYR A 722 4.48 -4.02 17.21
CA TYR A 722 3.14 -4.56 17.04
C TYR A 722 3.06 -6.01 17.50
N VAL A 723 1.88 -6.43 17.91
CA VAL A 723 1.59 -7.79 18.36
C VAL A 723 0.38 -8.31 17.61
N PHE A 724 0.38 -9.59 17.25
CA PHE A 724 -0.75 -10.19 16.53
C PHE A 724 -0.97 -11.64 16.96
N GLY A 725 -2.21 -12.09 16.85
CA GLY A 725 -2.62 -13.46 17.10
C GLY A 725 -2.78 -14.26 15.81
N ASN A 726 -2.54 -15.57 15.86
CA ASN A 726 -2.81 -16.51 14.77
C ASN A 726 -3.36 -17.82 15.36
N PRO A 727 -4.69 -18.01 15.43
CA PRO A 727 -5.28 -19.21 16.02
C PRO A 727 -5.05 -20.49 15.23
N GLY A 728 -4.99 -20.39 13.90
CA GLY A 728 -4.78 -21.51 12.98
C GLY A 728 -3.37 -22.10 13.07
N ALA A 729 -2.42 -21.42 13.73
CA ALA A 729 -1.03 -21.81 13.69
C ALA A 729 -0.77 -23.21 14.30
N ASP A 730 -0.16 -24.06 13.48
CA ASP A 730 0.36 -25.37 13.87
C ASP A 730 1.74 -25.25 14.53
N ILE A 731 1.86 -25.73 15.77
CA ILE A 731 3.08 -25.62 16.57
C ILE A 731 3.74 -26.99 16.70
N GLY A 732 4.73 -27.24 15.84
CA GLY A 732 5.48 -28.48 15.78
C GLY A 732 4.66 -29.66 15.25
N ARG A 733 3.94 -30.36 16.12
CA ARG A 733 3.00 -31.45 15.74
C ARG A 733 1.61 -31.26 16.34
N VAL A 734 1.38 -30.11 16.97
CA VAL A 734 0.12 -29.78 17.63
C VAL A 734 -0.67 -28.92 16.68
N ILE A 735 -1.78 -29.46 16.17
CA ILE A 735 -2.63 -28.80 15.19
C ILE A 735 -3.42 -27.69 15.89
N ASN A 736 -3.56 -26.52 15.26
CA ASN A 736 -4.33 -25.38 15.76
C ASN A 736 -4.01 -25.05 17.23
N ALA A 737 -2.74 -25.14 17.62
CA ALA A 737 -2.31 -24.71 18.95
C ALA A 737 -2.45 -23.19 19.10
N GLY A 738 -2.30 -22.49 17.97
CA GLY A 738 -2.34 -21.05 17.85
C GLY A 738 -1.15 -20.36 18.52
N THR A 739 -1.00 -19.07 18.25
CA THR A 739 0.10 -18.28 18.77
C THR A 739 -0.20 -16.78 18.84
N VAL A 740 0.45 -16.09 19.77
CA VAL A 740 0.57 -14.62 19.82
C VAL A 740 2.02 -14.24 19.60
N ILE A 741 2.29 -13.37 18.62
CA ILE A 741 3.63 -12.98 18.18
C ILE A 741 3.83 -11.49 18.40
N LEU A 742 4.91 -11.12 19.09
CA LEU A 742 5.41 -9.74 19.15
C LEU A 742 6.44 -9.54 18.05
N ALA A 743 6.32 -8.46 17.27
CA ALA A 743 7.24 -8.10 16.20
C ALA A 743 7.67 -6.63 16.27
N ASN A 744 8.85 -6.34 15.73
CA ASN A 744 9.42 -5.00 15.69
C ASN A 744 8.74 -4.16 14.60
N GLY A 745 8.18 -2.98 14.89
CA GLY A 745 7.48 -2.20 13.86
C GLY A 745 8.36 -1.40 12.89
N THR A 746 9.69 -1.50 13.01
CA THR A 746 10.66 -0.92 12.06
C THR A 746 11.27 -1.98 11.15
N THR A 747 11.61 -3.16 11.67
CA THR A 747 12.23 -4.24 10.88
C THR A 747 11.28 -5.39 10.55
N GLY A 748 10.14 -5.46 11.22
CA GLY A 748 9.15 -6.54 11.19
C GLY A 748 9.67 -7.92 11.60
N SER A 749 10.86 -7.97 12.21
CA SER A 749 11.39 -9.20 12.78
C SER A 749 10.57 -9.64 13.99
N GLU A 750 10.23 -10.93 14.05
CA GLU A 750 9.68 -11.59 15.24
C GLU A 750 10.62 -11.38 16.43
N ILE A 751 10.11 -10.78 17.51
CA ILE A 751 10.84 -10.56 18.78
C ILE A 751 10.65 -11.77 19.69
N ASN A 752 9.41 -12.20 19.88
CA ASN A 752 9.07 -13.38 20.68
C ASN A 752 7.67 -13.92 20.34
N ARG A 753 7.41 -15.15 20.79
CA ARG A 753 6.18 -15.89 20.54
C ARG A 753 5.68 -16.58 21.80
N ILE A 754 4.37 -16.50 22.05
CA ILE A 754 3.66 -17.26 23.08
C ILE A 754 2.65 -18.17 22.39
N SER A 755 2.85 -19.48 22.50
CA SER A 755 2.05 -20.48 21.78
C SER A 755 1.27 -21.40 22.72
N GLY A 756 0.14 -21.93 22.21
CA GLY A 756 -0.58 -23.02 22.85
C GLY A 756 0.26 -24.30 22.91
N THR A 757 -0.14 -25.23 23.77
CA THR A 757 0.57 -26.51 23.95
C THR A 757 -0.29 -27.73 23.67
N ASN A 758 -1.60 -27.53 23.50
CA ASN A 758 -2.58 -28.57 23.27
C ASN A 758 -3.32 -28.35 21.95
N LEU A 759 -3.91 -29.44 21.45
CA LEU A 759 -4.68 -29.46 20.21
C LEU A 759 -5.88 -28.52 20.34
N GLY A 760 -6.01 -27.55 19.44
CA GLY A 760 -7.17 -26.65 19.43
C GLY A 760 -7.17 -25.60 20.54
N ASP A 761 -6.04 -25.40 21.25
CA ASP A 761 -5.89 -24.26 22.17
C ASP A 761 -6.16 -22.93 21.45
N ALA A 762 -5.82 -22.84 20.15
CA ALA A 762 -6.12 -21.71 19.26
C ALA A 762 -5.68 -20.33 19.79
N PHE A 763 -4.49 -20.27 20.41
CA PHE A 763 -3.92 -19.02 20.94
C PHE A 763 -3.96 -17.88 19.92
N GLY A 764 -4.39 -16.70 20.36
CA GLY A 764 -4.45 -15.51 19.52
C GLY A 764 -5.67 -15.45 18.58
N GLY A 765 -6.63 -16.37 18.68
CA GLY A 765 -7.90 -16.24 17.98
C GLY A 765 -9.10 -16.08 18.89
N VAL A 766 -10.14 -15.46 18.34
CA VAL A 766 -11.42 -15.22 18.99
C VAL A 766 -12.06 -16.55 19.37
N SER A 767 -12.40 -16.74 20.64
CA SER A 767 -13.02 -18.00 21.06
C SER A 767 -14.43 -18.07 20.48
N SER A 768 -14.63 -19.00 19.56
CA SER A 768 -15.94 -19.53 19.16
C SER A 768 -16.60 -20.12 20.41
N GLY A 769 -17.41 -19.30 21.09
CA GLY A 769 -18.32 -19.78 22.11
C GLY A 769 -19.28 -20.78 21.45
N ILE A 770 -19.20 -22.05 21.87
CA ILE A 770 -20.21 -23.10 21.80
C ILE A 770 -21.23 -22.96 20.65
N ALA A 771 -21.20 -23.91 19.71
CA ALA A 771 -22.21 -24.07 18.64
C ALA A 771 -23.65 -23.85 19.13
N GLY A 772 -24.19 -22.65 18.89
CA GLY A 772 -25.60 -22.32 19.13
C GLY A 772 -25.93 -21.00 19.83
N ASP A 773 -24.97 -20.19 20.28
CA ASP A 773 -25.25 -18.87 20.86
C ASP A 773 -24.49 -17.75 20.13
N SER A 774 -25.15 -16.62 19.84
CA SER A 774 -24.61 -15.48 19.05
C SER A 774 -23.67 -14.57 19.86
N LEU A 775 -23.01 -15.09 20.89
CA LEU A 775 -22.06 -14.34 21.71
C LEU A 775 -20.65 -14.62 21.21
N LEU A 776 -20.19 -13.79 20.27
CA LEU A 776 -18.80 -13.70 19.85
C LEU A 776 -17.97 -13.19 21.04
N PHE A 777 -16.97 -13.96 21.48
CA PHE A 777 -16.02 -13.53 22.51
C PHE A 777 -14.71 -13.13 21.82
N PRO A 778 -14.39 -11.83 21.71
CA PRO A 778 -13.09 -11.43 21.21
C PRO A 778 -12.03 -11.74 22.29
N SER A 779 -11.04 -12.55 21.94
CA SER A 779 -9.75 -12.59 22.65
C SER A 779 -8.87 -11.47 22.09
N GLU A 780 -9.25 -10.23 22.39
CA GLU A 780 -8.52 -9.04 21.96
C GLU A 780 -7.16 -8.98 22.65
N ILE A 781 -6.14 -8.58 21.89
CA ILE A 781 -4.83 -8.25 22.44
C ILE A 781 -4.87 -6.77 22.83
N THR A 782 -4.81 -6.49 24.13
CA THR A 782 -4.92 -5.13 24.65
C THR A 782 -3.55 -4.55 24.96
N ALA A 783 -3.18 -3.47 24.28
CA ALA A 783 -2.00 -2.67 24.63
C ALA A 783 -2.23 -1.87 25.91
N LEU A 784 -1.24 -1.85 26.81
CA LEU A 784 -1.29 -1.09 28.06
C LEU A 784 -0.47 0.21 27.94
N SER A 785 -0.87 1.25 28.68
CA SER A 785 -0.20 2.56 28.68
C SER A 785 1.25 2.51 29.20
N ASN A 786 1.60 1.45 29.95
CA ASN A 786 2.95 1.21 30.45
C ASN A 786 3.88 0.50 29.43
N GLY A 787 3.37 0.18 28.23
CA GLY A 787 4.12 -0.50 27.17
C GLY A 787 4.05 -2.03 27.18
N ASN A 788 3.33 -2.63 28.13
CA ASN A 788 3.02 -4.07 28.13
C ASN A 788 1.78 -4.36 27.27
N TYR A 789 1.48 -5.64 27.06
CA TYR A 789 0.22 -6.08 26.45
C TYR A 789 -0.36 -7.27 27.20
N VAL A 790 -1.68 -7.42 27.13
CA VAL A 790 -2.44 -8.50 27.78
C VAL A 790 -3.38 -9.12 26.76
N PHE A 791 -3.58 -10.43 26.83
CA PHE A 791 -4.54 -11.14 26.00
C PHE A 791 -5.15 -12.30 26.77
N SER A 792 -6.34 -12.75 26.36
CA SER A 792 -6.99 -13.94 26.90
C SER A 792 -7.01 -15.08 25.90
N ASN A 793 -7.16 -16.30 26.41
CA ASN A 793 -7.46 -17.47 25.60
C ASN A 793 -8.41 -18.40 26.38
N PRO A 794 -9.73 -18.21 26.24
CA PRO A 794 -10.73 -18.95 27.03
C PRO A 794 -10.74 -20.47 26.77
N SER A 795 -10.39 -20.90 25.56
CA SER A 795 -10.29 -22.32 25.16
C SER A 795 -8.99 -23.00 25.58
N ALA A 796 -8.13 -22.33 26.35
CA ALA A 796 -6.84 -22.91 26.72
C ALA A 796 -7.01 -24.10 27.68
N ASP A 797 -6.40 -25.23 27.34
CA ASP A 797 -6.28 -26.39 28.22
C ASP A 797 -5.13 -26.19 29.22
N ILE A 798 -5.44 -26.12 30.52
CA ILE A 798 -4.46 -25.80 31.57
C ILE A 798 -4.29 -26.96 32.53
N GLY A 799 -3.07 -27.53 32.59
CA GLY A 799 -2.74 -28.57 33.57
C GLY A 799 -3.57 -29.85 33.45
N GLY A 800 -4.10 -30.13 32.25
CA GLY A 800 -5.00 -31.26 31.96
C GLY A 800 -6.48 -30.97 32.22
N LEU A 801 -6.84 -29.72 32.50
CA LEU A 801 -8.22 -29.25 32.54
C LEU A 801 -8.63 -28.75 31.16
N VAL A 802 -9.78 -29.20 30.67
CA VAL A 802 -10.29 -28.86 29.33
C VAL A 802 -10.94 -27.49 29.33
N ASP A 803 -10.60 -26.59 28.42
CA ASP A 803 -11.12 -25.22 28.30
C ASP A 803 -11.15 -24.48 29.66
N ALA A 804 -10.09 -24.63 30.46
CA ALA A 804 -9.97 -23.91 31.72
C ALA A 804 -9.82 -22.40 31.47
N GLY A 805 -9.18 -22.03 30.36
CA GLY A 805 -8.97 -20.66 29.92
C GLY A 805 -7.90 -19.91 30.71
N THR A 806 -7.44 -18.80 30.14
CA THR A 806 -6.35 -18.01 30.72
C THR A 806 -6.35 -16.55 30.28
N VAL A 807 -5.79 -15.67 31.12
CA VAL A 807 -5.38 -14.30 30.79
C VAL A 807 -3.87 -14.18 31.02
N ILE A 808 -3.14 -13.66 30.03
CA ILE A 808 -1.68 -13.58 30.02
C ILE A 808 -1.26 -12.13 29.85
N LEU A 809 -0.41 -11.65 30.77
CA LEU A 809 0.28 -10.36 30.67
C LEU A 809 1.70 -10.60 30.15
N ALA A 810 2.14 -9.82 29.17
CA ALA A 810 3.46 -9.92 28.56
C ALA A 810 4.13 -8.54 28.38
N ASP A 811 5.46 -8.56 28.38
CA ASP A 811 6.29 -7.36 28.21
C ASP A 811 6.33 -6.93 26.73
N GLY A 812 5.99 -5.69 26.39
CA GLY A 812 5.91 -5.26 24.99
C GLY A 812 7.26 -4.95 24.32
N ASN A 813 8.39 -5.07 25.04
CA ASN A 813 9.73 -4.92 24.47
C ASN A 813 10.38 -6.27 24.17
N THR A 814 10.14 -7.27 25.01
CA THR A 814 10.76 -8.60 24.95
C THR A 814 9.79 -9.70 24.57
N GLY A 815 8.48 -9.44 24.66
CA GLY A 815 7.39 -10.39 24.46
C GLY A 815 7.35 -11.50 25.51
N ALA A 816 8.12 -11.40 26.59
CA ALA A 816 8.15 -12.42 27.64
C ALA A 816 6.86 -12.40 28.46
N GLU A 817 6.31 -13.57 28.76
CA GLU A 817 5.21 -13.72 29.72
C GLU A 817 5.64 -13.19 31.10
N ILE A 818 4.95 -12.15 31.58
CA ILE A 818 5.12 -11.58 32.91
C ILE A 818 4.29 -12.37 33.92
N SER A 819 3.05 -12.67 33.57
CA SER A 819 2.13 -13.40 34.45
C SER A 819 1.04 -14.11 33.67
N ARG A 820 0.42 -15.10 34.32
CA ARG A 820 -0.70 -15.87 33.81
C ARG A 820 -1.71 -16.12 34.93
N ILE A 821 -2.97 -15.80 34.66
CA ILE A 821 -4.11 -16.11 35.52
C ILE A 821 -4.99 -17.11 34.77
N SER A 822 -5.18 -18.32 35.31
CA SER A 822 -5.91 -19.39 34.63
C SER A 822 -7.11 -19.87 35.43
N GLY A 823 -8.07 -20.45 34.72
CA GLY A 823 -9.16 -21.22 35.34
C GLY A 823 -8.64 -22.40 36.15
N THR A 824 -9.47 -22.88 37.06
CA THR A 824 -9.14 -23.95 38.01
C THR A 824 -9.99 -25.20 37.86
N LYS A 825 -10.95 -25.19 36.91
CA LYS A 825 -11.81 -26.33 36.58
C LYS A 825 -11.98 -26.45 35.06
N ASP A 826 -12.48 -27.60 34.62
CA ASP A 826 -12.91 -27.82 33.25
C ASP A 826 -14.03 -26.85 32.87
N LEU A 827 -13.98 -26.33 31.65
CA LEU A 827 -14.97 -25.42 31.05
C LEU A 827 -15.14 -24.10 31.82
N ASP A 828 -14.16 -23.71 32.64
CA ASP A 828 -14.15 -22.39 33.30
C ASP A 828 -14.14 -21.26 32.25
N ASN A 829 -13.62 -21.51 31.05
CA ASN A 829 -13.49 -20.55 29.95
C ASN A 829 -12.92 -19.20 30.44
N PHE A 830 -11.90 -19.27 31.30
CA PHE A 830 -11.43 -18.11 32.03
C PHE A 830 -10.90 -17.02 31.09
N GLY A 831 -11.35 -15.78 31.32
CA GLY A 831 -10.97 -14.64 30.48
C GLY A 831 -11.82 -14.49 29.22
N SER A 832 -13.02 -15.09 29.17
CA SER A 832 -13.96 -14.95 28.06
C SER A 832 -14.66 -13.58 27.97
N GLY A 833 -14.49 -12.69 28.95
CA GLY A 833 -14.96 -11.32 28.85
C GLY A 833 -13.91 -10.37 28.27
N GLU A 834 -14.34 -9.17 27.87
CA GLU A 834 -13.49 -8.10 27.36
C GLU A 834 -12.36 -7.75 28.34
N ILE A 835 -11.18 -7.41 27.81
CA ILE A 835 -10.06 -6.86 28.57
C ILE A 835 -9.93 -5.37 28.25
N THR A 836 -9.93 -4.53 29.28
CA THR A 836 -9.89 -3.07 29.14
C THR A 836 -8.67 -2.51 29.87
N ALA A 837 -7.83 -1.79 29.13
CA ALA A 837 -6.72 -1.03 29.70
C ALA A 837 -7.23 0.22 30.43
N LEU A 838 -6.65 0.51 31.60
CA LEU A 838 -6.92 1.71 32.37
C LEU A 838 -5.77 2.73 32.22
N SER A 839 -6.10 4.02 32.32
CA SER A 839 -5.13 5.11 32.16
C SER A 839 -4.00 5.09 33.19
N ASN A 840 -4.22 4.46 34.36
CA ASN A 840 -3.22 4.29 35.41
C ASN A 840 -2.25 3.10 35.16
N GLY A 841 -2.39 2.39 34.03
CA GLY A 841 -1.56 1.24 33.67
C GLY A 841 -2.05 -0.10 34.20
N ASN A 842 -3.17 -0.15 34.92
CA ASN A 842 -3.86 -1.39 35.27
C ASN A 842 -4.72 -1.89 34.10
N TYR A 843 -5.25 -3.10 34.23
CA TYR A 843 -6.25 -3.63 33.32
C TYR A 843 -7.37 -4.33 34.09
N VAL A 844 -8.57 -4.31 33.52
CA VAL A 844 -9.74 -4.96 34.07
C VAL A 844 -10.30 -5.92 33.03
N PHE A 845 -10.80 -7.08 33.45
CA PHE A 845 -11.36 -8.05 32.53
C PHE A 845 -12.55 -8.82 33.10
N GLY A 846 -13.42 -9.27 32.20
CA GLY A 846 -14.58 -10.07 32.51
C GLY A 846 -14.29 -11.58 32.56
N ASN A 847 -15.00 -12.28 33.43
CA ASN A 847 -15.03 -13.74 33.48
C ASN A 847 -16.46 -14.24 33.73
N PRO A 848 -17.34 -14.17 32.72
CA PRO A 848 -18.79 -14.36 32.89
C PRO A 848 -19.23 -15.75 33.32
N PHE A 849 -18.43 -16.79 33.03
CA PHE A 849 -18.78 -18.17 33.36
C PHE A 849 -18.27 -18.63 34.72
N ALA A 850 -17.68 -17.73 35.51
CA ALA A 850 -17.15 -18.06 36.82
C ALA A 850 -18.23 -18.62 37.77
N ASP A 851 -17.96 -19.79 38.35
CA ASP A 851 -18.71 -20.33 39.47
C ASP A 851 -18.18 -19.76 40.81
N ILE A 852 -19.06 -19.11 41.59
CA ILE A 852 -18.70 -18.53 42.89
C ILE A 852 -19.28 -19.38 44.02
N GLY A 853 -18.42 -20.23 44.60
CA GLY A 853 -18.83 -21.21 45.61
C GLY A 853 -19.76 -22.27 45.01
N MET A 854 -21.05 -22.22 45.35
CA MET A 854 -22.09 -23.10 44.79
C MET A 854 -22.98 -22.39 43.76
N ILE A 855 -22.71 -21.12 43.45
CA ILE A 855 -23.53 -20.31 42.54
C ILE A 855 -22.95 -20.47 41.14
N ARG A 856 -23.72 -21.13 40.27
CA ARG A 856 -23.29 -21.44 38.90
C ARG A 856 -23.35 -20.21 38.00
N ASN A 857 -22.32 -19.98 37.18
CA ASN A 857 -22.29 -18.87 36.20
C ASN A 857 -22.63 -17.51 36.85
N ALA A 858 -22.15 -17.26 38.06
CA ALA A 858 -22.32 -15.96 38.71
C ALA A 858 -21.54 -14.87 37.95
N GLY A 859 -20.37 -15.25 37.42
CA GLY A 859 -19.45 -14.39 36.71
C GLY A 859 -18.68 -13.43 37.64
N THR A 860 -17.60 -12.85 37.12
CA THR A 860 -16.79 -11.85 37.83
C THR A 860 -16.20 -10.80 36.91
N VAL A 861 -15.97 -9.60 37.45
CA VAL A 861 -15.09 -8.59 36.86
C VAL A 861 -13.86 -8.43 37.75
N ILE A 862 -12.67 -8.54 37.17
CA ILE A 862 -11.40 -8.64 37.89
C ILE A 862 -10.50 -7.48 37.48
N LEU A 863 -10.03 -6.70 38.46
CA LEU A 863 -9.01 -5.68 38.28
C LEU A 863 -7.63 -6.27 38.59
N ALA A 864 -6.66 -6.06 37.71
CA ALA A 864 -5.29 -6.53 37.86
C ALA A 864 -4.25 -5.43 37.57
N ASP A 865 -3.10 -5.55 38.22
CA ASP A 865 -1.97 -4.64 38.05
C ASP A 865 -1.26 -4.90 36.70
N GLY A 866 -1.12 -3.90 35.84
CA GLY A 866 -0.56 -4.12 34.49
C GLY A 866 0.97 -4.22 34.43
N ALA A 867 1.68 -4.06 35.55
CA ALA A 867 3.12 -4.26 35.63
C ALA A 867 3.49 -5.68 36.12
N THR A 868 2.65 -6.27 36.96
CA THR A 868 2.92 -7.55 37.64
C THR A 868 1.87 -8.62 37.36
N GLY A 869 0.70 -8.23 36.85
CA GLY A 869 -0.46 -9.08 36.61
C GLY A 869 -1.16 -9.59 37.85
N THR A 870 -0.84 -9.05 39.04
CA THR A 870 -1.50 -9.48 40.27
C THR A 870 -2.94 -8.97 40.31
N GLU A 871 -3.89 -9.85 40.67
CA GLU A 871 -5.27 -9.46 40.97
C GLU A 871 -5.30 -8.46 42.14
N ILE A 872 -5.86 -7.29 41.90
CA ILE A 872 -6.06 -6.21 42.87
C ILE A 872 -7.39 -6.42 43.60
N ASN A 873 -8.48 -6.63 42.85
CA ASN A 873 -9.80 -6.87 43.40
C ASN A 873 -10.72 -7.59 42.40
N ARG A 874 -11.83 -8.13 42.91
CA ARG A 874 -12.83 -8.87 42.14
C ARG A 874 -14.25 -8.53 42.59
N ILE A 875 -15.09 -8.17 41.64
CA ILE A 875 -16.54 -8.00 41.82
C ILE A 875 -17.22 -9.26 41.29
N SER A 876 -18.07 -9.89 42.09
CA SER A 876 -18.69 -11.18 41.77
C SER A 876 -20.22 -11.08 41.73
N GLY A 877 -20.85 -11.84 40.83
CA GLY A 877 -22.29 -12.07 40.87
C GLY A 877 -22.70 -12.81 42.15
N VAL A 878 -23.97 -12.68 42.52
CA VAL A 878 -24.52 -13.28 43.75
C VAL A 878 -25.69 -14.23 43.49
N ASN A 879 -26.17 -14.33 42.24
CA ASN A 879 -27.18 -15.30 41.82
C ASN A 879 -26.68 -16.18 40.67
N GLU A 880 -27.36 -17.31 40.47
CA GLU A 880 -27.07 -18.20 39.36
C GLU A 880 -27.40 -17.53 38.03
N ASN A 881 -26.51 -17.69 37.04
CA ASN A 881 -26.67 -17.14 35.69
C ASN A 881 -26.74 -15.60 35.64
N ASP A 882 -26.12 -14.90 36.61
CA ASP A 882 -25.98 -13.44 36.53
C ASP A 882 -24.92 -13.03 35.46
N PHE A 883 -24.00 -13.94 35.11
CA PHE A 883 -22.95 -13.75 34.08
C PHE A 883 -22.15 -12.43 34.20
N PHE A 884 -21.75 -12.02 35.41
CA PHE A 884 -20.99 -10.78 35.60
C PHE A 884 -19.73 -10.71 34.72
N GLY A 885 -19.53 -9.57 34.04
CA GLY A 885 -18.42 -9.40 33.11
C GLY A 885 -18.65 -9.97 31.71
N SER A 886 -19.91 -10.29 31.35
CA SER A 886 -20.28 -10.73 29.99
C SER A 886 -20.47 -9.60 28.98
N ARG A 887 -20.35 -8.35 29.42
CA ARG A 887 -20.58 -7.15 28.60
C ARG A 887 -19.40 -6.18 28.75
N SER A 888 -19.37 -5.17 27.90
CA SER A 888 -18.23 -4.27 27.80
C SER A 888 -17.90 -3.56 29.11
N ILE A 889 -16.60 -3.35 29.31
CA ILE A 889 -16.05 -2.64 30.45
C ILE A 889 -15.41 -1.37 29.89
N ILE A 890 -15.86 -0.21 30.37
CA ILE A 890 -15.43 1.08 29.83
C ILE A 890 -14.55 1.77 30.85
N ALA A 891 -13.32 2.08 30.45
CA ALA A 891 -12.42 2.94 31.20
C ALA A 891 -12.90 4.40 31.14
N LEU A 892 -12.92 5.08 32.27
CA LEU A 892 -13.26 6.50 32.37
C LEU A 892 -11.98 7.35 32.48
N ASN A 893 -12.04 8.58 31.97
CA ASN A 893 -10.91 9.52 31.96
C ASN A 893 -10.42 9.90 33.37
N ASN A 894 -11.25 9.73 34.40
CA ASN A 894 -10.89 9.97 35.80
C ASN A 894 -10.18 8.77 36.46
N GLY A 895 -9.92 7.68 35.73
CA GLY A 895 -9.27 6.47 36.22
C GLY A 895 -10.22 5.44 36.85
N ASN A 896 -11.53 5.67 36.84
CA ASN A 896 -12.54 4.67 37.20
C ASN A 896 -12.89 3.80 35.99
N TYR A 897 -13.70 2.76 36.21
CA TYR A 897 -14.29 1.96 35.13
C TYR A 897 -15.76 1.65 35.43
N VAL A 898 -16.54 1.48 34.36
CA VAL A 898 -17.97 1.15 34.42
C VAL A 898 -18.26 -0.09 33.59
N PHE A 899 -19.19 -0.92 34.04
CA PHE A 899 -19.60 -2.12 33.31
C PHE A 899 -21.07 -2.50 33.56
N GLY A 900 -21.66 -3.17 32.58
CA GLY A 900 -23.04 -3.61 32.56
C GLY A 900 -23.17 -5.08 32.95
N ASN A 901 -24.27 -5.44 33.62
CA ASN A 901 -24.61 -6.80 34.00
C ASN A 901 -26.11 -7.01 33.74
N PRO A 902 -26.51 -7.23 32.49
CA PRO A 902 -27.92 -7.22 32.09
C PRO A 902 -28.75 -8.36 32.70
N ASN A 903 -28.13 -9.49 33.01
CA ASN A 903 -28.82 -10.66 33.59
C ASN A 903 -28.97 -10.59 35.12
N ALA A 904 -28.46 -9.52 35.76
CA ALA A 904 -28.47 -9.42 37.21
C ALA A 904 -29.90 -9.41 37.77
N ASN A 905 -30.16 -10.31 38.71
CA ASN A 905 -31.42 -10.35 39.47
C ASN A 905 -31.34 -9.43 40.71
N ILE A 906 -32.30 -8.52 40.86
CA ILE A 906 -32.35 -7.57 41.98
C ILE A 906 -33.53 -7.89 42.90
N GLY A 907 -33.25 -8.66 43.96
CA GLY A 907 -34.28 -9.15 44.87
C GLY A 907 -35.23 -10.13 44.16
N MET A 908 -36.48 -9.71 43.91
CA MET A 908 -37.46 -10.49 43.15
C MET A 908 -37.60 -10.03 41.68
N ALA A 909 -36.88 -8.98 41.28
CA ALA A 909 -36.88 -8.49 39.91
C ALA A 909 -35.93 -9.34 39.07
N VAL A 910 -36.50 -10.24 38.28
CA VAL A 910 -35.76 -11.12 37.37
C VAL A 910 -35.23 -10.31 36.19
N ASN A 911 -33.98 -10.55 35.79
CA ASN A 911 -33.32 -9.87 34.66
C ASN A 911 -33.49 -8.36 34.71
N ALA A 912 -33.37 -7.79 35.91
CA ALA A 912 -33.48 -6.34 36.09
C ALA A 912 -32.28 -5.63 35.47
N GLY A 913 -31.12 -6.28 35.53
CA GLY A 913 -29.85 -5.75 35.07
C GLY A 913 -29.29 -4.64 35.95
N THR A 914 -27.98 -4.40 35.82
CA THR A 914 -27.30 -3.30 36.52
C THR A 914 -26.18 -2.67 35.70
N VAL A 915 -25.92 -1.39 35.93
CA VAL A 915 -24.68 -0.71 35.52
C VAL A 915 -23.91 -0.35 36.79
N ILE A 916 -22.65 -0.74 36.87
CA ILE A 916 -21.81 -0.62 38.07
C ILE A 916 -20.61 0.26 37.77
N LEU A 917 -20.41 1.31 38.56
CA LEU A 917 -19.20 2.13 38.57
C LEU A 917 -18.24 1.62 39.65
N ALA A 918 -16.97 1.46 39.32
CA ALA A 918 -15.93 1.01 40.23
C ALA A 918 -14.63 1.83 40.11
N ASP A 919 -13.87 1.88 41.20
CA ASP A 919 -12.60 2.60 41.29
C ASP A 919 -11.48 1.81 40.60
N GLY A 920 -10.77 2.38 39.62
CA GLY A 920 -9.77 1.65 38.84
C GLY A 920 -8.41 1.46 39.52
N THR A 921 -8.26 1.93 40.77
CA THR A 921 -7.04 1.72 41.58
C THR A 921 -7.25 0.62 42.61
N THR A 922 -8.44 0.56 43.21
CA THR A 922 -8.80 -0.36 44.29
C THR A 922 -9.77 -1.45 43.86
N GLY A 923 -10.44 -1.28 42.72
CA GLY A 923 -11.48 -2.14 42.17
C GLY A 923 -12.77 -2.16 43.00
N MET A 924 -12.94 -1.26 43.97
CA MET A 924 -14.14 -1.23 44.80
C MET A 924 -15.33 -0.64 44.03
N GLU A 925 -16.51 -1.22 44.21
CA GLU A 925 -17.77 -0.67 43.72
C GLU A 925 -18.04 0.70 44.36
N ILE A 926 -18.20 1.73 43.52
CA ILE A 926 -18.55 3.10 43.92
C ILE A 926 -20.07 3.25 43.98
N ASN A 927 -20.76 2.84 42.91
CA ASN A 927 -22.23 2.89 42.86
C ASN A 927 -22.79 1.87 41.85
N ARG A 928 -24.08 1.56 42.00
CA ARG A 928 -24.81 0.64 41.15
C ARG A 928 -26.19 1.21 40.81
N ILE A 929 -26.49 1.25 39.51
CA ILE A 929 -27.81 1.59 38.97
C ILE A 929 -28.50 0.28 38.58
N SER A 930 -29.75 0.08 38.98
CA SER A 930 -30.55 -1.12 38.69
C SER A 930 -31.75 -0.79 37.81
N GLY A 931 -32.08 -1.69 36.88
CA GLY A 931 -33.31 -1.59 36.08
C GLY A 931 -34.56 -2.15 36.77
N ASN A 932 -35.68 -2.16 36.05
CA ASN A 932 -36.91 -2.85 36.45
C ASN A 932 -36.90 -4.30 35.93
N PRO A 933 -37.80 -5.18 36.40
CA PRO A 933 -37.84 -6.57 35.93
C PRO A 933 -37.95 -6.69 34.40
N ASN A 934 -37.08 -7.51 33.80
CA ASN A 934 -36.94 -7.74 32.36
C ASN A 934 -36.49 -6.54 31.51
N ASP A 935 -35.93 -5.48 32.12
CA ASP A 935 -35.34 -4.38 31.36
C ASP A 935 -33.93 -4.72 30.83
N PHE A 936 -33.26 -5.78 31.33
CA PHE A 936 -31.89 -6.15 30.97
C PHE A 936 -30.89 -4.97 31.07
N PHE A 937 -31.03 -4.16 32.12
CA PHE A 937 -30.28 -2.92 32.27
C PHE A 937 -28.75 -3.11 32.21
N GLY A 938 -28.08 -2.32 31.38
CA GLY A 938 -26.65 -2.47 31.09
C GLY A 938 -26.32 -3.40 29.92
N GLU A 939 -27.32 -3.79 29.10
CA GLU A 939 -27.12 -4.54 27.86
C GLU A 939 -26.61 -3.67 26.69
N GLY A 940 -27.09 -2.42 26.60
CA GLY A 940 -26.75 -1.47 25.55
C GLY A 940 -25.32 -0.94 25.65
N GLN A 941 -24.86 -0.28 24.59
CA GLN A 941 -23.51 0.31 24.55
C GLN A 941 -23.32 1.33 25.69
N MET A 942 -22.11 1.36 26.25
CA MET A 942 -21.65 2.37 27.20
C MET A 942 -20.51 3.17 26.57
N THR A 943 -20.50 4.49 26.79
CA THR A 943 -19.50 5.39 26.24
C THR A 943 -19.02 6.37 27.32
N ALA A 944 -17.71 6.48 27.50
CA ALA A 944 -17.10 7.48 28.37
C ALA A 944 -17.08 8.86 27.68
N LEU A 945 -17.38 9.91 28.42
CA LEU A 945 -17.35 11.29 27.91
C LEU A 945 -16.07 12.01 28.34
N SER A 946 -15.63 12.98 27.54
CA SER A 946 -14.42 13.76 27.80
C SER A 946 -14.48 14.56 29.11
N ASN A 947 -15.68 14.91 29.57
CA ASN A 947 -15.92 15.61 30.83
C ASN A 947 -15.90 14.69 32.08
N GLY A 948 -15.67 13.39 31.91
CA GLY A 948 -15.60 12.41 33.00
C GLY A 948 -16.94 11.75 33.37
N ASN A 949 -18.03 12.10 32.69
CA ASN A 949 -19.30 11.38 32.76
C ASN A 949 -19.30 10.14 31.85
N TYR A 950 -20.34 9.34 31.93
CA TYR A 950 -20.58 8.23 30.99
C TYR A 950 -22.05 8.18 30.59
N VAL A 951 -22.30 7.69 29.38
CA VAL A 951 -23.63 7.53 28.80
C VAL A 951 -23.84 6.08 28.40
N PHE A 952 -25.07 5.58 28.49
CA PHE A 952 -25.37 4.21 28.12
C PHE A 952 -26.79 3.97 27.66
N GLY A 953 -26.96 2.98 26.80
CA GLY A 953 -28.25 2.55 26.27
C GLY A 953 -28.98 1.53 27.14
N ASN A 954 -30.32 1.56 27.11
CA ASN A 954 -31.20 0.56 27.68
C ASN A 954 -32.44 0.38 26.78
N TYR A 955 -32.26 -0.29 25.65
CA TYR A 955 -33.24 -0.33 24.55
C TYR A 955 -34.50 -1.16 24.83
N LEU A 956 -34.46 -2.10 25.78
CA LEU A 956 -35.63 -2.88 26.19
C LEU A 956 -36.49 -2.18 27.25
N ALA A 957 -36.12 -0.97 27.68
CA ALA A 957 -36.85 -0.24 28.71
C ALA A 957 -38.32 -0.04 28.34
N THR A 958 -39.22 -0.39 29.27
CA THR A 958 -40.64 -0.01 29.17
C THR A 958 -40.83 1.40 29.72
N ILE A 959 -41.21 2.35 28.85
CA ILE A 959 -41.36 3.77 29.20
C ILE A 959 -42.82 4.20 29.03
N GLY A 960 -43.42 4.74 30.09
CA GLY A 960 -44.80 5.27 30.02
C GLY A 960 -45.87 4.25 29.64
N GLY A 961 -45.57 2.94 29.69
CA GLY A 961 -46.44 1.86 29.24
C GLY A 961 -46.16 1.34 27.84
N PHE A 962 -45.23 1.96 27.10
CA PHE A 962 -44.75 1.49 25.81
C PHE A 962 -43.63 0.47 26.02
N MET A 963 -43.86 -0.77 25.58
CA MET A 963 -42.88 -1.83 25.67
C MET A 963 -41.72 -1.57 24.71
N SER A 964 -40.48 -1.79 25.17
CA SER A 964 -39.27 -1.62 24.36
C SER A 964 -39.16 -0.25 23.67
N ALA A 965 -39.67 0.80 24.30
CA ALA A 965 -39.46 2.17 23.83
C ALA A 965 -37.97 2.57 23.93
N GLY A 966 -37.28 2.00 24.92
CA GLY A 966 -35.85 2.20 25.14
C GLY A 966 -35.49 3.57 25.72
N THR A 967 -34.24 3.71 26.15
CA THR A 967 -33.70 4.97 26.66
C THR A 967 -32.18 5.04 26.57
N VAL A 968 -31.64 6.25 26.40
CA VAL A 968 -30.21 6.59 26.60
C VAL A 968 -30.07 7.40 27.88
N ILE A 969 -29.17 6.98 28.76
CA ILE A 969 -29.03 7.50 30.13
C ILE A 969 -27.64 8.09 30.32
N LEU A 970 -27.57 9.34 30.79
CA LEU A 970 -26.34 10.01 31.20
C LEU A 970 -26.13 9.86 32.71
N ALA A 971 -24.92 9.52 33.13
CA ALA A 971 -24.56 9.36 34.53
C ALA A 971 -23.19 9.98 34.87
N ASP A 972 -23.04 10.39 36.14
CA ASP A 972 -21.81 10.99 36.67
C ASP A 972 -20.73 9.92 36.87
N GLY A 973 -19.56 10.07 36.26
CA GLY A 973 -18.49 9.06 36.35
C GLY A 973 -17.67 9.06 37.64
N THR A 974 -17.96 9.98 38.56
CA THR A 974 -17.36 10.04 39.90
C THR A 974 -18.28 9.44 40.96
N THR A 975 -19.59 9.72 40.90
CA THR A 975 -20.57 9.23 41.88
C THR A 975 -21.41 8.05 41.37
N GLY A 976 -21.42 7.81 40.06
CA GLY A 976 -22.25 6.81 39.38
C GLY A 976 -23.75 7.11 39.45
N MET A 977 -24.14 8.36 39.72
CA MET A 977 -25.55 8.75 39.80
C MET A 977 -26.07 9.12 38.42
N GLU A 978 -27.30 8.71 38.11
CA GLU A 978 -27.99 9.18 36.91
C GLU A 978 -28.19 10.70 36.96
N ILE A 979 -27.83 11.37 35.85
CA ILE A 979 -28.01 12.80 35.64
C ILE A 979 -29.31 13.05 34.90
N ASN A 980 -29.53 12.37 33.76
CA ASN A 980 -30.71 12.54 32.91
C ASN A 980 -30.88 11.34 31.96
N ARG A 981 -32.04 11.26 31.30
CA ARG A 981 -32.36 10.23 30.30
C ARG A 981 -33.17 10.78 29.13
N ILE A 982 -32.90 10.27 27.94
CA ILE A 982 -33.68 10.51 26.71
C ILE A 982 -34.37 9.18 26.37
N SER A 983 -35.69 9.17 26.21
CA SER A 983 -36.49 7.95 26.06
C SER A 983 -37.34 7.96 24.79
N GLY A 984 -37.60 6.76 24.25
CA GLY A 984 -38.52 6.59 23.13
C GLY A 984 -39.96 6.95 23.48
N ALA A 985 -40.74 7.28 22.45
CA ALA A 985 -42.12 7.75 22.59
C ALA A 985 -43.15 6.72 22.12
N ASN A 986 -42.71 5.67 21.40
CA ASN A 986 -43.55 4.62 20.84
C ASN A 986 -43.07 3.22 21.26
N GLU A 987 -43.92 2.21 21.07
CA GLU A 987 -43.54 0.81 21.25
C GLU A 987 -42.48 0.42 20.21
N ASN A 988 -41.45 -0.31 20.65
CA ASN A 988 -40.35 -0.78 19.80
C ASN A 988 -39.51 0.33 19.12
N ASP A 989 -39.52 1.55 19.65
CA ASP A 989 -38.56 2.58 19.21
C ASP A 989 -37.11 2.20 19.60
N LEU A 990 -36.87 1.30 20.55
CA LEU A 990 -35.55 0.75 20.90
C LEU A 990 -34.44 1.79 21.17
N PHE A 991 -34.76 2.94 21.77
CA PHE A 991 -33.74 3.95 22.09
C PHE A 991 -32.55 3.38 22.88
N GLY A 992 -31.33 3.63 22.38
CA GLY A 992 -30.09 3.13 22.98
C GLY A 992 -29.65 1.74 22.49
N VAL A 993 -30.20 1.25 21.37
CA VAL A 993 -29.72 0.05 20.68
C VAL A 993 -28.52 0.33 19.77
N ASP A 994 -28.53 1.45 19.05
CA ASP A 994 -27.46 1.86 18.14
C ASP A 994 -26.32 2.59 18.85
N ASN A 995 -25.27 2.91 18.08
CA ASN A 995 -24.02 3.42 18.60
C ASN A 995 -24.14 4.81 19.26
N ILE A 996 -23.41 5.02 20.37
CA ILE A 996 -23.28 6.28 21.11
C ILE A 996 -21.82 6.76 21.02
N THR A 997 -21.62 7.94 20.45
CA THR A 997 -20.31 8.53 20.20
C THR A 997 -20.09 9.78 21.06
N ALA A 998 -18.99 9.80 21.80
CA ALA A 998 -18.58 10.98 22.57
C ALA A 998 -17.90 12.01 21.65
N LEU A 999 -18.19 13.30 21.86
CA LEU A 999 -17.55 14.40 21.15
C LEU A 999 -16.48 15.06 22.03
N SER A 1000 -15.45 15.64 21.41
CA SER A 1000 -14.34 16.28 22.12
C SER A 1000 -14.80 17.48 22.96
N ASN A 1001 -15.88 18.16 22.55
CA ASN A 1001 -16.49 19.27 23.28
C ASN A 1001 -17.29 18.85 24.54
N GLY A 1002 -17.38 17.54 24.84
CA GLY A 1002 -18.07 17.01 26.01
C GLY A 1002 -19.54 16.65 25.77
N ASN A 1003 -20.08 16.90 24.57
CA ASN A 1003 -21.39 16.38 24.15
C ASN A 1003 -21.29 14.92 23.71
N TYR A 1004 -22.44 14.32 23.42
CA TYR A 1004 -22.52 12.99 22.82
C TYR A 1004 -23.60 12.95 21.75
N VAL A 1005 -23.40 12.09 20.76
CA VAL A 1005 -24.35 11.85 19.67
C VAL A 1005 -24.68 10.37 19.62
N PHE A 1006 -25.93 10.02 19.30
CA PHE A 1006 -26.33 8.63 19.17
C PHE A 1006 -27.37 8.43 18.08
N GLY A 1007 -27.33 7.25 17.47
CA GLY A 1007 -28.33 6.79 16.52
C GLY A 1007 -29.58 6.23 17.21
N ASN A 1008 -30.69 6.25 16.49
CA ASN A 1008 -31.81 5.35 16.70
C ASN A 1008 -32.42 5.01 15.35
N SER A 1009 -32.01 3.88 14.78
CA SER A 1009 -32.43 3.39 13.47
C SER A 1009 -33.89 2.93 13.42
N ASN A 1010 -34.49 2.56 14.56
CA ASN A 1010 -35.89 2.12 14.67
C ASN A 1010 -36.89 3.23 15.02
N ALA A 1011 -36.43 4.47 15.17
CA ALA A 1011 -37.30 5.54 15.61
C ALA A 1011 -38.49 5.78 14.66
N THR A 1012 -39.71 5.71 15.20
CA THR A 1012 -40.93 6.11 14.49
C THR A 1012 -41.19 7.60 14.66
N ILE A 1013 -41.06 8.38 13.60
CA ILE A 1013 -41.19 9.85 13.62
C ILE A 1013 -42.38 10.30 12.76
N GLY A 1014 -43.26 11.13 13.33
CA GLY A 1014 -44.39 11.69 12.59
C GLY A 1014 -45.42 10.67 12.09
N GLY A 1015 -45.41 9.43 12.62
CA GLY A 1015 -46.27 8.33 12.17
C GLY A 1015 -45.71 7.52 11.00
N LEU A 1016 -44.47 7.82 10.57
CA LEU A 1016 -43.71 7.02 9.63
C LEU A 1016 -42.82 6.05 10.44
N GLY A 1017 -42.96 4.75 10.18
CA GLY A 1017 -42.21 3.70 10.89
C GLY A 1017 -40.77 3.58 10.40
N ASP A 1018 -39.86 3.25 11.32
CA ASP A 1018 -38.44 2.93 11.06
C ASP A 1018 -37.71 3.96 10.18
N VAL A 1019 -38.09 5.23 10.30
CA VAL A 1019 -37.43 6.34 9.60
C VAL A 1019 -36.02 6.58 10.17
N GLY A 1020 -35.86 6.27 11.46
CA GLY A 1020 -34.63 6.44 12.21
C GLY A 1020 -34.23 7.90 12.43
N THR A 1021 -33.24 8.11 13.30
CA THR A 1021 -32.74 9.43 13.65
C THR A 1021 -31.35 9.42 14.27
N VAL A 1022 -30.61 10.51 14.14
CA VAL A 1022 -29.37 10.79 14.87
C VAL A 1022 -29.62 11.98 15.79
N ILE A 1023 -29.28 11.84 17.08
CA ILE A 1023 -29.59 12.82 18.13
C ILE A 1023 -28.29 13.30 18.77
N LEU A 1024 -28.10 14.63 18.79
CA LEU A 1024 -27.06 15.30 19.55
C LEU A 1024 -27.60 15.68 20.94
N ALA A 1025 -26.84 15.41 22.00
CA ALA A 1025 -27.21 15.71 23.37
C ALA A 1025 -26.05 16.28 24.19
N ASP A 1026 -26.39 17.09 25.19
CA ASP A 1026 -25.45 17.75 26.11
C ASP A 1026 -24.89 16.73 27.12
N GLY A 1027 -23.58 16.53 27.18
CA GLY A 1027 -22.97 15.53 28.07
C GLY A 1027 -22.82 15.96 29.54
N THR A 1028 -23.24 17.19 29.89
CA THR A 1028 -23.25 17.70 31.26
C THR A 1028 -24.62 17.53 31.91
N ASN A 1029 -25.70 17.81 31.18
CA ASN A 1029 -27.08 17.76 31.70
C ASN A 1029 -27.99 16.74 30.99
N GLY A 1030 -27.54 16.13 29.91
CA GLY A 1030 -28.23 15.06 29.16
C GLY A 1030 -29.46 15.51 28.38
N THR A 1031 -29.64 16.81 28.13
CA THR A 1031 -30.75 17.29 27.29
C THR A 1031 -30.45 17.11 25.81
N GLU A 1032 -31.46 16.73 25.03
CA GLU A 1032 -31.40 16.75 23.56
C GLU A 1032 -31.17 18.18 23.06
N ILE A 1033 -30.14 18.35 22.23
CA ILE A 1033 -29.77 19.62 21.59
C ILE A 1033 -30.46 19.70 20.22
N ASN A 1034 -30.29 18.67 19.39
CA ASN A 1034 -30.86 18.62 18.05
C ASN A 1034 -30.99 17.18 17.56
N ARG A 1035 -31.77 17.01 16.49
CA ARG A 1035 -32.15 15.73 15.91
C ARG A 1035 -32.21 15.83 14.40
N VAL A 1036 -31.51 14.91 13.72
CA VAL A 1036 -31.62 14.68 12.28
C VAL A 1036 -32.39 13.39 12.07
N SER A 1037 -33.50 13.43 11.34
CA SER A 1037 -34.34 12.24 11.07
C SER A 1037 -34.46 12.00 9.57
N GLY A 1038 -34.65 10.75 9.19
CA GLY A 1038 -35.00 10.40 7.80
C GLY A 1038 -36.28 11.08 7.35
N ALA A 1039 -36.53 11.05 6.04
CA ALA A 1039 -37.70 11.67 5.43
C ALA A 1039 -38.75 10.64 4.96
N ASN A 1040 -38.34 9.38 4.80
CA ASN A 1040 -39.16 8.30 4.27
C ASN A 1040 -39.17 7.09 5.24
N PRO A 1041 -40.22 6.25 5.23
CA PRO A 1041 -40.22 4.99 5.95
C PRO A 1041 -39.01 4.13 5.58
N GLU A 1042 -38.43 3.44 6.57
CA GLU A 1042 -37.26 2.55 6.41
C GLU A 1042 -35.93 3.24 6.01
N ASP A 1043 -35.84 4.58 5.99
CA ASP A 1043 -34.55 5.30 5.83
C ASP A 1043 -33.55 4.95 6.97
N ARG A 1044 -34.05 4.54 8.15
CA ARG A 1044 -33.27 4.04 9.31
C ARG A 1044 -32.04 4.88 9.67
N PHE A 1045 -32.19 6.21 9.75
CA PHE A 1045 -31.10 7.09 10.19
C PHE A 1045 -30.51 6.65 11.54
N GLY A 1046 -29.18 6.68 11.66
CA GLY A 1046 -28.46 6.24 12.86
C GLY A 1046 -28.08 4.75 12.91
N LEU A 1047 -28.34 3.99 11.83
CA LEU A 1047 -27.90 2.60 11.69
C LEU A 1047 -26.38 2.46 11.48
N ASP A 1048 -25.78 3.33 10.67
CA ASP A 1048 -24.36 3.28 10.31
C ASP A 1048 -23.47 3.99 11.35
N ASP A 1049 -22.15 3.91 11.17
CA ASP A 1049 -21.17 4.53 12.05
C ASP A 1049 -21.32 6.05 12.19
N ILE A 1050 -21.06 6.53 13.42
CA ILE A 1050 -20.95 7.94 13.75
C ILE A 1050 -19.50 8.19 14.23
N THR A 1051 -18.80 9.13 13.59
CA THR A 1051 -17.40 9.43 13.87
C THR A 1051 -17.27 10.86 14.39
N ALA A 1052 -16.66 11.00 15.57
CA ALA A 1052 -16.29 12.30 16.12
C ALA A 1052 -15.04 12.86 15.44
N LEU A 1053 -15.02 14.17 15.20
CA LEU A 1053 -13.89 14.87 14.62
C LEU A 1053 -13.16 15.69 15.70
N SER A 1054 -11.87 15.94 15.49
CA SER A 1054 -11.02 16.67 16.44
C SER A 1054 -11.46 18.12 16.66
N ASN A 1055 -12.12 18.72 15.67
CA ASN A 1055 -12.70 20.07 15.74
C ASN A 1055 -14.02 20.14 16.55
N GLY A 1056 -14.49 19.03 17.11
CA GLY A 1056 -15.72 18.97 17.90
C GLY A 1056 -16.99 18.69 17.11
N ASN A 1057 -16.92 18.63 15.78
CA ASN A 1057 -18.01 18.19 14.90
C ASN A 1057 -18.09 16.66 14.82
N TYR A 1058 -19.11 16.16 14.13
CA TYR A 1058 -19.27 14.73 13.89
C TYR A 1058 -19.77 14.45 12.47
N VAL A 1059 -19.47 13.27 11.98
CA VAL A 1059 -19.90 12.78 10.66
C VAL A 1059 -20.56 11.43 10.85
N PHE A 1060 -21.62 11.16 10.09
CA PHE A 1060 -22.33 9.88 10.16
C PHE A 1060 -22.80 9.40 8.80
N GLY A 1061 -22.83 8.08 8.63
CA GLY A 1061 -23.36 7.43 7.44
C GLY A 1061 -24.86 7.17 7.53
N ASN A 1062 -25.49 6.95 6.38
CA ASN A 1062 -26.76 6.27 6.29
C ASN A 1062 -26.88 5.59 4.92
N SER A 1063 -26.66 4.28 4.92
CA SER A 1063 -26.62 3.43 3.74
C SER A 1063 -27.96 3.23 3.06
N LEU A 1064 -29.07 3.46 3.76
CA LEU A 1064 -30.43 3.30 3.25
C LEU A 1064 -31.08 4.64 2.85
N ALA A 1065 -30.29 5.71 2.77
CA ALA A 1065 -30.83 7.03 2.50
C ALA A 1065 -31.40 7.13 1.09
N ASN A 1066 -32.64 7.59 0.99
CA ASN A 1066 -33.30 7.95 -0.27
C ASN A 1066 -33.03 9.43 -0.61
N ILE A 1067 -32.14 9.71 -1.57
CA ILE A 1067 -31.74 11.09 -1.93
C ILE A 1067 -32.16 11.43 -3.37
N GLY A 1068 -32.73 12.62 -3.55
CA GLY A 1068 -33.04 13.15 -4.90
C GLY A 1068 -34.09 12.34 -5.68
N GLY A 1069 -34.83 11.44 -5.02
CA GLY A 1069 -35.76 10.50 -5.66
C GLY A 1069 -35.12 9.18 -6.11
N LEU A 1070 -33.84 8.95 -5.78
CA LEU A 1070 -33.17 7.66 -5.93
C LEU A 1070 -33.34 6.85 -4.63
N GLU A 1071 -33.72 5.58 -4.77
CA GLU A 1071 -33.97 4.66 -3.66
C GLU A 1071 -32.66 4.03 -3.17
N ASP A 1072 -32.45 3.93 -1.85
CA ASP A 1072 -31.31 3.27 -1.20
C ASP A 1072 -29.94 3.66 -1.76
N VAL A 1073 -29.76 4.94 -2.11
CA VAL A 1073 -28.51 5.44 -2.70
C VAL A 1073 -27.40 5.62 -1.65
N GLY A 1074 -27.79 5.89 -0.40
CA GLY A 1074 -26.88 6.05 0.74
C GLY A 1074 -26.16 7.40 0.77
N THR A 1075 -25.68 7.80 1.96
CA THR A 1075 -25.08 9.12 2.19
C THR A 1075 -24.17 9.19 3.42
N VAL A 1076 -23.22 10.13 3.42
CA VAL A 1076 -22.40 10.52 4.58
C VAL A 1076 -22.62 12.00 4.86
N ILE A 1077 -23.01 12.33 6.09
CA ILE A 1077 -23.42 13.68 6.50
C ILE A 1077 -22.46 14.20 7.58
N LEU A 1078 -21.88 15.37 7.35
CA LEU A 1078 -21.15 16.15 8.33
C LEU A 1078 -22.11 17.08 9.07
N ALA A 1079 -22.05 17.08 10.40
CA ALA A 1079 -22.88 17.91 11.26
C ALA A 1079 -22.09 18.61 12.37
N ASP A 1080 -22.60 19.77 12.78
CA ASP A 1080 -22.03 20.60 13.84
C ASP A 1080 -22.21 19.93 15.21
N GLY A 1081 -21.14 19.73 15.98
CA GLY A 1081 -21.23 19.02 17.27
C GLY A 1081 -21.73 19.85 18.46
N THR A 1082 -22.04 21.13 18.25
CA THR A 1082 -22.63 22.04 19.23
C THR A 1082 -24.11 22.29 18.95
N THR A 1083 -24.51 22.38 17.68
CA THR A 1083 -25.89 22.69 17.24
C THR A 1083 -26.60 21.52 16.57
N GLY A 1084 -25.87 20.51 16.10
CA GLY A 1084 -26.38 19.34 15.37
C GLY A 1084 -26.87 19.65 13.95
N ILE A 1085 -26.63 20.85 13.43
CA ILE A 1085 -27.06 21.25 12.09
C ILE A 1085 -26.15 20.57 11.04
N GLU A 1086 -26.76 20.08 9.95
CA GLU A 1086 -26.02 19.57 8.79
C GLU A 1086 -25.17 20.67 8.15
N ILE A 1087 -23.87 20.40 8.03
CA ILE A 1087 -22.88 21.27 7.42
C ILE A 1087 -22.70 20.91 5.94
N ASN A 1088 -22.59 19.61 5.65
CA ASN A 1088 -22.18 19.08 4.36
C ASN A 1088 -22.59 17.59 4.21
N ARG A 1089 -22.63 17.10 2.96
CA ARG A 1089 -23.05 15.75 2.58
C ARG A 1089 -22.30 15.22 1.36
N ILE A 1090 -22.00 13.93 1.36
CA ILE A 1090 -21.54 13.13 0.22
C ILE A 1090 -22.55 12.01 0.00
N SER A 1091 -23.09 11.85 -1.21
CA SER A 1091 -24.09 10.81 -1.50
C SER A 1091 -23.63 9.86 -2.60
N GLY A 1092 -24.21 8.65 -2.62
CA GLY A 1092 -24.16 7.79 -3.79
C GLY A 1092 -24.82 8.43 -5.01
N THR A 1093 -24.62 7.83 -6.19
CA THR A 1093 -25.10 8.43 -7.45
C THR A 1093 -26.05 7.52 -8.23
N ASN A 1094 -26.14 6.22 -7.89
CA ASN A 1094 -27.07 5.29 -8.52
C ASN A 1094 -28.01 4.63 -7.48
N PRO A 1095 -29.23 4.22 -7.90
CA PRO A 1095 -30.16 3.50 -7.02
C PRO A 1095 -29.57 2.21 -6.46
N GLU A 1096 -29.98 1.85 -5.23
CA GLU A 1096 -29.61 0.62 -4.51
C GLU A 1096 -28.10 0.43 -4.26
N GLU A 1097 -27.29 1.45 -4.50
CA GLU A 1097 -25.84 1.42 -4.26
C GLU A 1097 -25.45 1.38 -2.79
N ARG A 1098 -26.31 1.92 -1.93
CA ARG A 1098 -26.13 1.98 -0.48
C ARG A 1098 -24.77 2.53 -0.06
N PHE A 1099 -24.40 3.70 -0.57
CA PHE A 1099 -23.18 4.42 -0.17
C PHE A 1099 -23.10 4.55 1.37
N SER A 1100 -21.90 4.42 1.94
CA SER A 1100 -21.58 4.17 3.36
C SER A 1100 -21.89 2.77 3.91
N SER A 1101 -22.57 1.88 3.18
CA SER A 1101 -22.81 0.50 3.62
C SER A 1101 -21.50 -0.24 3.83
N LEU A 1102 -21.30 -0.74 5.06
CA LEU A 1102 -20.08 -1.45 5.49
C LEU A 1102 -18.78 -0.65 5.27
N GLY A 1103 -18.91 0.64 4.96
CA GLY A 1103 -17.80 1.56 4.75
C GLY A 1103 -17.44 2.25 6.05
N LYS A 1104 -16.16 2.25 6.39
CA LYS A 1104 -15.64 2.94 7.56
C LYS A 1104 -15.56 4.44 7.29
N ILE A 1105 -16.09 5.24 8.21
CA ILE A 1105 -15.79 6.68 8.28
C ILE A 1105 -14.62 6.87 9.26
N THR A 1106 -13.57 7.55 8.82
CA THR A 1106 -12.35 7.73 9.63
C THR A 1106 -12.01 9.21 9.75
N ALA A 1107 -11.78 9.70 10.97
CA ALA A 1107 -11.31 11.06 11.18
C ALA A 1107 -9.84 11.19 10.74
N LEU A 1108 -9.50 12.30 10.07
CA LEU A 1108 -8.13 12.68 9.72
C LEU A 1108 -7.53 13.59 10.81
N ASN A 1109 -6.21 13.55 10.99
CA ASN A 1109 -5.55 14.36 12.03
C ASN A 1109 -5.69 15.87 11.78
N ASN A 1110 -5.81 16.27 10.51
CA ASN A 1110 -6.06 17.65 10.10
C ASN A 1110 -7.52 18.12 10.36
N GLY A 1111 -8.38 17.27 10.93
CA GLY A 1111 -9.77 17.59 11.27
C GLY A 1111 -10.79 17.36 10.15
N ASN A 1112 -10.35 16.84 8.99
CA ASN A 1112 -11.20 16.33 7.92
C ASN A 1112 -11.61 14.87 8.18
N TYR A 1113 -12.30 14.23 7.23
CA TYR A 1113 -12.71 12.83 7.35
C TYR A 1113 -12.56 12.06 6.04
N LEU A 1114 -12.36 10.75 6.14
CA LEU A 1114 -12.36 9.79 5.05
C LEU A 1114 -13.67 9.01 5.08
N ALA A 1115 -14.34 8.88 3.95
CA ALA A 1115 -15.52 8.05 3.76
C ALA A 1115 -15.21 6.95 2.75
N SER A 1116 -15.36 5.68 3.13
CA SER A 1116 -15.18 4.54 2.24
C SER A 1116 -16.52 3.89 1.89
N SER A 1117 -16.63 3.28 0.73
CA SER A 1117 -17.84 2.61 0.24
C SER A 1117 -17.48 1.49 -0.74
N PRO A 1118 -16.96 0.35 -0.23
CA PRO A 1118 -16.40 -0.73 -1.05
C PRO A 1118 -17.40 -1.44 -1.98
N PHE A 1119 -18.69 -1.40 -1.67
CA PHE A 1119 -19.73 -2.16 -2.40
C PHE A 1119 -20.46 -1.36 -3.49
N ILE A 1120 -20.08 -0.09 -3.71
CA ILE A 1120 -20.68 0.75 -4.73
C ILE A 1120 -20.36 0.24 -6.15
N ASN A 1121 -21.23 0.52 -7.12
CA ASN A 1121 -20.99 0.24 -8.55
C ASN A 1121 -20.61 -1.22 -8.85
N LYS A 1122 -21.39 -2.20 -8.34
CA LYS A 1122 -21.09 -3.64 -8.44
C LYS A 1122 -19.77 -4.01 -7.74
N ASN A 1123 -19.59 -3.52 -6.52
CA ASN A 1123 -18.40 -3.76 -5.71
C ASN A 1123 -17.10 -3.24 -6.35
N ALA A 1124 -17.17 -2.18 -7.17
CA ALA A 1124 -15.96 -1.52 -7.64
C ALA A 1124 -15.27 -0.76 -6.49
N GLY A 1125 -16.06 -0.19 -5.58
CA GLY A 1125 -15.56 0.58 -4.45
C GLY A 1125 -15.35 2.07 -4.75
N ARG A 1126 -15.29 2.87 -3.69
CA ARG A 1126 -15.07 4.33 -3.72
C ARG A 1126 -14.56 4.81 -2.38
N VAL A 1127 -13.63 5.76 -2.39
CA VAL A 1127 -13.13 6.43 -1.19
C VAL A 1127 -13.08 7.94 -1.44
N ASP A 1128 -13.58 8.74 -0.50
CA ASP A 1128 -13.57 10.20 -0.57
C ASP A 1128 -13.03 10.83 0.71
N ILE A 1129 -12.22 11.88 0.59
CA ILE A 1129 -11.84 12.77 1.69
C ILE A 1129 -12.82 13.93 1.75
N GLY A 1130 -13.64 14.01 2.80
CA GLY A 1130 -14.54 15.13 3.06
C GLY A 1130 -13.89 16.24 3.90
N ILE A 1131 -14.07 17.49 3.47
CA ILE A 1131 -13.55 18.67 4.16
C ILE A 1131 -14.50 19.07 5.30
N ALA A 1132 -13.98 19.04 6.54
CA ALA A 1132 -14.69 19.46 7.75
C ALA A 1132 -13.94 20.54 8.55
N ASN A 1133 -12.64 20.72 8.30
CA ASN A 1133 -11.84 21.78 8.89
C ASN A 1133 -11.31 22.74 7.80
N PRO A 1134 -11.99 23.87 7.49
CA PRO A 1134 -11.52 24.85 6.53
C PRO A 1134 -10.15 25.45 6.86
N ASN A 1135 -9.67 25.39 8.12
CA ASN A 1135 -8.30 25.81 8.45
C ASN A 1135 -7.24 24.86 7.90
N SER A 1136 -7.61 23.66 7.44
CA SER A 1136 -6.69 22.80 6.70
C SER A 1136 -6.34 23.38 5.32
N LEU A 1137 -7.16 24.31 4.80
CA LEU A 1137 -6.97 24.98 3.52
C LEU A 1137 -5.92 26.09 3.66
N THR A 1138 -4.66 25.67 3.63
CA THR A 1138 -3.48 26.56 3.59
C THR A 1138 -3.11 26.91 2.15
N TYR A 1139 -2.21 27.88 1.93
CA TYR A 1139 -1.68 28.18 0.59
C TYR A 1139 -1.12 26.96 -0.15
N SER A 1140 -0.52 26.00 0.57
CA SER A 1140 0.00 24.77 -0.01
C SER A 1140 -1.05 23.66 -0.17
N TYR A 1141 -2.22 23.82 0.43
CA TYR A 1141 -3.28 22.81 0.42
C TYR A 1141 -4.31 23.17 -0.66
N PHE A 1142 -4.23 22.48 -1.80
CA PHE A 1142 -4.97 22.78 -3.04
C PHE A 1142 -4.62 24.15 -3.64
N PRO A 1143 -3.34 24.37 -4.00
CA PRO A 1143 -2.85 25.71 -4.29
C PRO A 1143 -3.50 26.39 -5.51
N ASP A 1144 -4.10 25.61 -6.41
CA ASP A 1144 -4.66 26.02 -7.70
C ASP A 1144 -6.19 25.82 -7.80
N ARG A 1145 -6.84 25.28 -6.76
CA ARG A 1145 -8.27 24.92 -6.80
C ARG A 1145 -9.18 26.07 -6.37
N ASN A 1146 -10.28 26.26 -7.09
CA ASN A 1146 -11.44 26.98 -6.56
C ASN A 1146 -12.19 26.13 -5.54
N ILE A 1147 -12.11 26.49 -4.26
CA ILE A 1147 -12.84 25.82 -3.18
C ILE A 1147 -14.07 26.64 -2.83
N THR A 1148 -15.24 26.00 -2.93
CA THR A 1148 -16.48 26.58 -2.39
C THR A 1148 -16.68 26.06 -0.97
N ILE A 1149 -16.68 26.98 0.00
CA ILE A 1149 -16.96 26.68 1.40
C ILE A 1149 -18.31 27.27 1.74
N THR A 1150 -19.21 26.47 2.31
CA THR A 1150 -20.49 26.99 2.79
C THR A 1150 -20.27 27.88 4.02
N PRO A 1151 -21.00 29.00 4.19
CA PRO A 1151 -20.89 29.82 5.40
C PRO A 1151 -21.10 29.00 6.67
N THR A 1152 -21.97 27.99 6.65
CA THR A 1152 -22.22 27.08 7.78
C THR A 1152 -20.95 26.31 8.20
N THR A 1153 -20.10 25.91 7.25
CA THR A 1153 -18.82 25.26 7.56
C THR A 1153 -17.92 26.19 8.37
N ILE A 1154 -17.86 27.47 7.99
CA ILE A 1154 -17.07 28.50 8.69
C ILE A 1154 -17.69 28.80 10.06
N THR A 1155 -19.00 29.05 10.10
CA THR A 1155 -19.68 29.49 11.32
C THR A 1155 -19.81 28.39 12.36
N SER A 1156 -19.87 27.11 11.97
CA SER A 1156 -19.83 25.99 12.92
C SER A 1156 -18.56 26.03 13.78
N ILE A 1157 -17.43 26.46 13.21
CA ILE A 1157 -16.16 26.58 13.93
C ILE A 1157 -16.09 27.91 14.69
N THR A 1158 -16.39 29.04 14.05
CA THR A 1158 -16.29 30.35 14.74
C THR A 1158 -17.30 30.49 15.87
N ASN A 1159 -18.44 29.81 15.83
CA ASN A 1159 -19.42 29.75 16.92
C ASN A 1159 -18.87 29.04 18.17
N THR A 1160 -17.79 28.25 18.06
CA THR A 1160 -17.11 27.67 19.23
C THR A 1160 -16.15 28.65 19.92
N GLY A 1161 -15.91 29.82 19.32
CA GLY A 1161 -14.84 30.74 19.71
C GLY A 1161 -13.49 30.43 19.03
N THR A 1162 -13.41 29.35 18.25
CA THR A 1162 -12.21 28.96 17.49
C THR A 1162 -12.05 29.84 16.25
N ALA A 1163 -10.83 30.32 16.00
CA ALA A 1163 -10.57 31.15 14.83
C ALA A 1163 -10.59 30.34 13.52
N VAL A 1164 -11.07 30.96 12.45
CA VAL A 1164 -10.97 30.44 11.08
C VAL A 1164 -10.07 31.35 10.26
N THR A 1165 -9.11 30.76 9.55
CA THR A 1165 -8.27 31.42 8.54
C THR A 1165 -8.49 30.71 7.21
N LEU A 1166 -8.95 31.46 6.22
CA LEU A 1166 -9.10 30.97 4.85
C LEU A 1166 -7.97 31.58 4.02
N GLN A 1167 -7.15 30.72 3.43
CA GLN A 1167 -6.06 31.13 2.57
C GLN A 1167 -6.36 30.73 1.13
N ALA A 1168 -6.03 31.59 0.17
CA ALA A 1168 -6.12 31.27 -1.26
C ALA A 1168 -4.96 31.94 -1.99
N ASN A 1169 -4.27 31.22 -2.89
CA ASN A 1169 -3.14 31.81 -3.63
C ASN A 1169 -3.57 32.93 -4.59
N ASN A 1170 -4.84 32.95 -5.00
CA ASN A 1170 -5.40 33.97 -5.88
C ASN A 1170 -6.45 34.84 -5.18
N ASP A 1171 -7.76 34.57 -5.34
CA ASP A 1171 -8.81 35.43 -4.79
C ASP A 1171 -9.73 34.72 -3.77
N ILE A 1172 -10.27 35.48 -2.82
CA ILE A 1172 -11.36 35.02 -1.92
C ILE A 1172 -12.62 35.84 -2.21
N THR A 1173 -13.73 35.16 -2.52
CA THR A 1173 -15.03 35.82 -2.73
C THR A 1173 -16.08 35.34 -1.74
N VAL A 1174 -16.69 36.28 -1.00
CA VAL A 1174 -17.78 36.02 -0.07
C VAL A 1174 -19.11 36.37 -0.72
N ASN A 1175 -19.80 35.36 -1.26
CA ASN A 1175 -21.08 35.53 -1.98
C ASN A 1175 -22.32 35.28 -1.11
N GLN A 1176 -22.14 34.75 0.10
CA GLN A 1176 -23.21 34.49 1.06
C GLN A 1176 -22.79 34.98 2.44
N ALA A 1177 -23.78 35.35 3.26
CA ALA A 1177 -23.49 35.97 4.55
C ALA A 1177 -22.82 34.98 5.51
N ILE A 1178 -21.74 35.41 6.16
CA ILE A 1178 -21.06 34.66 7.22
C ILE A 1178 -21.47 35.29 8.54
N ILE A 1179 -22.30 34.60 9.32
CA ILE A 1179 -22.88 35.14 10.57
C ILE A 1179 -22.49 34.23 11.73
N THR A 1180 -21.47 34.66 12.48
CA THR A 1180 -21.12 34.07 13.78
C THR A 1180 -22.05 34.64 14.84
N ASP A 1181 -22.63 33.76 15.65
CA ASP A 1181 -23.55 34.06 16.75
C ASP A 1181 -23.21 33.11 17.91
N ASN A 1182 -22.13 33.42 18.64
CA ASN A 1182 -21.66 32.58 19.73
C ASN A 1182 -22.55 32.82 20.96
N ALA A 1183 -23.00 31.74 21.61
CA ALA A 1183 -23.94 31.84 22.72
C ALA A 1183 -23.41 32.66 23.93
N THR A 1184 -22.10 32.85 24.04
CA THR A 1184 -21.45 33.64 25.10
C THR A 1184 -21.02 35.05 24.65
N GLY A 1185 -21.26 35.41 23.38
CA GLY A 1185 -20.79 36.66 22.79
C GLY A 1185 -19.29 36.68 22.54
N SER A 1186 -18.64 35.53 22.38
CA SER A 1186 -17.18 35.42 22.15
C SER A 1186 -16.90 34.59 20.91
N GLY A 1187 -17.33 35.09 19.76
CA GLY A 1187 -17.09 34.45 18.46
C GLY A 1187 -15.60 34.37 18.12
N GLY A 1188 -15.24 33.34 17.36
CA GLY A 1188 -13.89 33.15 16.82
C GLY A 1188 -13.52 34.23 15.82
N SER A 1189 -12.21 34.50 15.70
CA SER A 1189 -11.72 35.43 14.68
C SER A 1189 -11.87 34.82 13.28
N LEU A 1190 -12.14 35.64 12.27
CA LEU A 1190 -12.16 35.23 10.86
C LEU A 1190 -11.05 35.97 10.10
N SER A 1191 -10.15 35.24 9.47
CA SER A 1191 -9.12 35.78 8.57
C SER A 1191 -9.39 35.30 7.15
N LEU A 1192 -9.44 36.23 6.20
CA LEU A 1192 -9.47 35.96 4.77
C LEU A 1192 -8.13 36.46 4.20
N GLU A 1193 -7.29 35.56 3.72
CA GLU A 1193 -5.92 35.84 3.30
C GLU A 1193 -5.70 35.43 1.84
N ALA A 1194 -5.91 36.37 0.93
CA ALA A 1194 -5.79 36.16 -0.51
C ALA A 1194 -4.40 36.59 -1.02
N GLY A 1195 -3.79 35.75 -1.85
CA GLY A 1195 -2.56 36.12 -2.57
C GLY A 1195 -2.79 37.27 -3.55
N ARG A 1196 -4.01 37.47 -4.06
CA ARG A 1196 -4.41 38.59 -4.91
C ARG A 1196 -5.56 39.40 -4.32
N SER A 1197 -6.83 39.04 -4.50
CA SER A 1197 -7.97 39.92 -4.17
C SER A 1197 -8.98 39.33 -3.19
N ILE A 1198 -9.70 40.20 -2.48
CA ILE A 1198 -10.87 39.81 -1.65
C ILE A 1198 -12.11 40.56 -2.12
N LEU A 1199 -13.19 39.82 -2.42
CA LEU A 1199 -14.45 40.37 -2.89
C LEU A 1199 -15.58 40.03 -1.90
N LEU A 1200 -16.15 41.04 -1.25
CA LEU A 1200 -17.22 40.89 -0.26
C LEU A 1200 -18.60 41.25 -0.85
N ASN A 1201 -19.31 40.25 -1.35
CA ASN A 1201 -20.64 40.40 -1.94
C ASN A 1201 -21.80 40.11 -0.97
N ALA A 1202 -21.50 39.76 0.28
CA ALA A 1202 -22.48 39.52 1.34
C ALA A 1202 -21.99 40.01 2.72
N ASP A 1203 -22.87 39.95 3.72
CA ASP A 1203 -22.61 40.42 5.09
C ASP A 1203 -21.63 39.51 5.86
N ILE A 1204 -20.81 40.09 6.75
CA ILE A 1204 -19.94 39.35 7.68
C ILE A 1204 -20.20 39.81 9.12
N THR A 1205 -20.46 38.86 10.04
CA THR A 1205 -20.54 39.09 11.48
C THR A 1205 -19.67 38.08 12.23
N THR A 1206 -18.84 38.55 13.17
CA THR A 1206 -17.90 37.71 13.95
C THR A 1206 -18.19 37.69 15.46
N ASP A 1207 -19.24 38.38 15.91
CA ASP A 1207 -19.69 38.40 17.32
C ASP A 1207 -18.56 38.57 18.36
N ASN A 1208 -17.88 39.71 18.28
CA ASN A 1208 -16.73 40.10 19.12
C ASN A 1208 -15.39 39.39 18.80
N GLY A 1209 -15.37 38.48 17.83
CA GLY A 1209 -14.14 37.99 17.20
C GLY A 1209 -13.54 39.01 16.23
N ASN A 1210 -12.23 38.98 16.02
CA ASN A 1210 -11.56 39.88 15.07
C ASN A 1210 -11.88 39.47 13.62
N LEU A 1211 -11.88 40.43 12.69
CA LEU A 1211 -11.95 40.17 11.25
C LEU A 1211 -10.67 40.69 10.58
N PHE A 1212 -9.99 39.83 9.84
CA PHE A 1212 -8.84 40.18 9.01
C PHE A 1212 -9.18 39.96 7.54
N LEU A 1213 -9.00 40.98 6.72
CA LEU A 1213 -9.11 40.92 5.26
C LEU A 1213 -7.74 41.31 4.69
N LEU A 1214 -6.93 40.31 4.39
CA LEU A 1214 -5.54 40.47 3.98
C LEU A 1214 -5.42 40.06 2.51
N ALA A 1215 -5.23 41.01 1.62
CA ALA A 1215 -5.07 40.78 0.18
C ALA A 1215 -3.66 41.13 -0.27
N ASN A 1216 -3.28 40.68 -1.47
CA ASN A 1216 -1.93 40.78 -2.02
C ASN A 1216 -0.84 40.12 -1.17
N GLN A 1217 -1.17 39.06 -0.41
CA GLN A 1217 -0.24 38.44 0.53
C GLN A 1217 1.08 38.00 -0.15
N PRO A 1218 2.26 38.21 0.44
CA PRO A 1218 3.54 37.90 -0.21
C PRO A 1218 3.89 36.41 -0.15
N LEU A 1219 4.86 35.98 -0.98
CA LEU A 1219 5.49 34.64 -0.90
C LEU A 1219 5.97 34.30 0.53
N ALA A 1220 6.41 35.29 1.30
CA ALA A 1220 6.83 35.11 2.69
C ALA A 1220 5.69 34.65 3.63
N SER A 1221 4.43 34.90 3.26
CA SER A 1221 3.23 34.40 3.95
C SER A 1221 2.85 32.97 3.53
N GLY A 1222 3.56 32.39 2.55
CA GLY A 1222 3.32 31.04 2.03
C GLY A 1222 2.58 31.00 0.68
N VAL A 1223 2.21 32.15 0.10
CA VAL A 1223 1.58 32.21 -1.22
C VAL A 1223 2.49 31.61 -2.29
N ILE A 1224 1.93 30.77 -3.14
CA ILE A 1224 2.62 30.23 -4.31
C ILE A 1224 2.41 31.21 -5.47
N ASP A 1225 3.44 31.97 -5.84
CA ASP A 1225 3.34 33.03 -6.85
C ASP A 1225 2.94 32.50 -8.24
N ALA A 1226 3.23 31.24 -8.55
CA ALA A 1226 2.79 30.59 -9.78
C ALA A 1226 1.25 30.48 -9.88
N GLU A 1227 0.57 30.43 -8.73
CA GLU A 1227 -0.90 30.30 -8.64
C GLU A 1227 -1.60 31.64 -8.39
N ARG A 1228 -0.86 32.76 -8.46
CA ARG A 1228 -1.41 34.11 -8.34
C ARG A 1228 -1.56 34.74 -9.73
N ASP A 1229 -2.80 34.97 -10.15
CA ASP A 1229 -3.06 35.64 -11.42
C ASP A 1229 -2.38 37.02 -11.51
N PRO A 1230 -1.88 37.41 -12.69
CA PRO A 1230 -1.41 38.78 -12.91
C PRO A 1230 -2.57 39.78 -12.76
N GLY A 1231 -2.28 40.96 -12.20
CA GLY A 1231 -3.26 42.03 -12.05
C GLY A 1231 -3.09 42.85 -10.78
N ALA A 1232 -3.80 43.98 -10.69
CA ALA A 1232 -3.81 44.77 -9.47
C ALA A 1232 -4.73 44.11 -8.42
N ALA A 1233 -4.15 43.72 -7.29
CA ALA A 1233 -4.88 43.22 -6.13
C ALA A 1233 -5.85 44.28 -5.58
N GLN A 1234 -7.04 43.84 -5.15
CA GLN A 1234 -8.05 44.73 -4.56
C GLN A 1234 -8.80 44.05 -3.42
N ILE A 1235 -9.28 44.86 -2.47
CA ILE A 1235 -10.34 44.47 -1.54
C ILE A 1235 -11.58 45.29 -1.89
N THR A 1236 -12.64 44.63 -2.35
CA THR A 1236 -13.87 45.29 -2.78
C THR A 1236 -15.08 44.76 -2.03
N MET A 1237 -16.09 45.61 -1.85
CA MET A 1237 -17.31 45.29 -1.11
C MET A 1237 -18.53 45.78 -1.89
N ALA A 1238 -19.51 44.91 -2.10
CA ALA A 1238 -20.70 45.22 -2.87
C ALA A 1238 -21.60 46.26 -2.18
N ALA A 1239 -22.36 47.02 -2.95
CA ALA A 1239 -23.28 48.01 -2.40
C ALA A 1239 -24.40 47.32 -1.58
N GLY A 1240 -24.57 47.75 -0.33
CA GLY A 1240 -25.64 47.27 0.54
C GLY A 1240 -25.25 46.12 1.47
N THR A 1241 -24.00 45.66 1.46
CA THR A 1241 -23.46 44.70 2.42
C THR A 1241 -22.90 45.41 3.66
N SER A 1242 -22.63 44.66 4.73
CA SER A 1242 -22.17 45.15 6.03
C SER A 1242 -21.13 44.23 6.68
N ILE A 1243 -20.20 44.82 7.42
CA ILE A 1243 -19.25 44.13 8.31
C ILE A 1243 -19.59 44.52 9.74
N ASN A 1244 -19.78 43.53 10.62
CA ASN A 1244 -20.07 43.73 12.03
C ASN A 1244 -19.21 42.81 12.91
N ALA A 1245 -18.10 43.34 13.43
CA ALA A 1245 -17.22 42.59 14.33
C ALA A 1245 -17.57 42.75 15.82
N GLY A 1246 -18.65 43.46 16.17
CA GLY A 1246 -18.96 43.77 17.57
C GLY A 1246 -17.85 44.57 18.25
N PHE A 1247 -17.24 44.00 19.31
CA PHE A 1247 -16.06 44.53 20.00
C PHE A 1247 -14.71 44.07 19.42
N GLY A 1248 -14.72 43.18 18.43
CA GLY A 1248 -13.50 42.72 17.74
C GLY A 1248 -12.95 43.77 16.79
N ASP A 1249 -11.64 43.72 16.56
CA ASP A 1249 -10.98 44.61 15.61
C ASP A 1249 -11.23 44.15 14.17
N VAL A 1250 -11.43 45.12 13.26
CA VAL A 1250 -11.48 44.88 11.81
C VAL A 1250 -10.19 45.41 11.18
N THR A 1251 -9.38 44.53 10.63
CA THR A 1251 -8.15 44.85 9.91
C THR A 1251 -8.36 44.57 8.43
N ILE A 1252 -8.12 45.58 7.59
CA ILE A 1252 -8.19 45.47 6.13
C ILE A 1252 -6.85 45.93 5.59
N GLU A 1253 -6.12 45.02 4.97
CA GLU A 1253 -4.77 45.25 4.50
C GLU A 1253 -4.61 44.75 3.07
N LEU A 1254 -4.04 45.61 2.22
CA LEU A 1254 -3.59 45.27 0.89
C LEU A 1254 -2.07 45.42 0.93
N ASP A 1255 -1.34 44.31 0.96
CA ASP A 1255 0.12 44.34 1.06
C ASP A 1255 0.75 44.97 -0.20
N THR A 1256 1.97 45.50 -0.09
CA THR A 1256 2.62 46.35 -1.12
C THR A 1256 3.67 45.66 -1.97
#